data_AF-A0A358CV24-F1
#
_entry.id   AF-A0A358CV24-F1
#
_cell.length_a   1.000
_cell.length_b   1.000
_cell.length_c   1.000
_cell.angle_alpha   90.00
_cell.angle_beta   90.00
_cell.angle_gamma   90.00
#
_symmetry.space_group_name_H-M   'P 1'
#
loop_
_entity.id
_entity.type
_entity.pdbx_description
1 polymer ?
#
loop_
_entity_poly.entity_id
_entity_poly.type
_entity_poly.pdbx_seq_one_letter_code
_entity_poly.pdbx_strand_id
1 'polypeptide(L)'
;MEDDLDQALEAIARVPILLVATDYDGTLSPIVDNPEEAKPVRESIIALRALSTLSGTHCAVISGRSLSDLANLSSLDGQIMLVGSHGSEFDQDFVRTLTDEQVLLRQRVLDEMHRIAAQDERFHIETKPASIAFHYRNVANEKAEKAVNELLTGAATWDNVRVKSGKKVIELAVVHTSKGDCIDALRHRVGATAVVYFGDDITDEDAFVRLHGPDVSVKVGTGESAATFRIHDPTEVARRLARLASAREAFLAGADAIPIERHALLSDGRVMALVSPGAKISWMCAPRVDGPALFSELLGGPAAGHFTIEPSQPDNNPQQQYDGTSLVLKTTWPRLTVTDFLDCSAGKPTQRAGRTDLIRQIEGRGEVRITFAPRLDFGRLPTRLVIRDGGLEIDDTIDPIVLRAPGVEWELLDEGSHQTAIGKVTLRGEPLRLELRYGTGSLREQQTLPPQERYRRTKLYWESWADRLVLPKREGPLVRRSALVLKGLCYGPTGGIVAAATTSLPEHLGGIRNWDYRYCWLRDAAMSASALVKLGSFSEAMAFLDWMLAVVDRAAAPERLMPLYTVTGHEVGAEAEIAELAGYAGSRPVRVGNAARGQVQLDVFGPIAELVWQLLLAEAPVSSEHWRLVEAMVGAVEARWHEPDHGIWEIRKPRRHHVHSKVMCWLAVDRGIQISERFLDRKKPAWEQLRQTIAEDILEKAWHEDSNAYTAAYGANDLDAASLMIGLMGLVDCTDSRFMATIDAIDKRLRMGPTVFRYLADDGLPGREGGFFIC
;
A
#
# COMPACT_ATOMS: atom_id res chain seq x y z
N MET A 1 20.14 1.09 16.63
CA MET A 1 19.32 1.07 17.85
C MET A 1 18.12 2.01 17.76
N GLU A 2 18.28 3.32 17.53
CA GLU A 2 17.11 4.21 17.33
C GLU A 2 16.25 3.82 16.13
N ASP A 3 16.87 3.50 14.98
CA ASP A 3 16.16 3.01 13.79
C ASP A 3 15.48 1.65 14.01
N ASP A 4 16.00 0.82 14.93
CA ASP A 4 15.47 -0.53 15.17
C ASP A 4 14.17 -0.48 15.99
N LEU A 5 14.07 0.44 16.96
CA LEU A 5 12.82 0.66 17.70
C LEU A 5 11.75 1.22 16.77
N ASP A 6 12.09 2.15 15.89
CA ASP A 6 11.13 2.73 14.95
C ASP A 6 10.59 1.67 13.97
N GLN A 7 11.45 0.78 13.46
CA GLN A 7 11.00 -0.37 12.66
C GLN A 7 10.11 -1.33 13.45
N ALA A 8 10.44 -1.60 14.72
CA ALA A 8 9.61 -2.44 15.58
C ALA A 8 8.23 -1.82 15.84
N LEU A 9 8.16 -0.51 16.07
CA LEU A 9 6.91 0.24 16.23
C LEU A 9 6.09 0.25 14.93
N GLU A 10 6.72 0.41 13.77
CA GLU A 10 6.04 0.31 12.47
C GLU A 10 5.50 -1.09 12.18
N ALA A 11 6.23 -2.13 12.59
CA ALA A 11 5.80 -3.52 12.44
C ALA A 11 4.62 -3.85 13.37
N ILE A 12 4.73 -3.51 14.67
CA ILE A 12 3.67 -3.79 15.64
C ILE A 12 2.41 -2.95 15.40
N ALA A 13 2.52 -1.78 14.75
CA ALA A 13 1.37 -0.99 14.32
C ALA A 13 0.41 -1.74 13.37
N ARG A 14 0.86 -2.84 12.74
CA ARG A 14 0.10 -3.61 11.73
C ARG A 14 -0.60 -4.84 12.29
N VAL A 15 -0.55 -5.09 13.61
CA VAL A 15 -1.21 -6.25 14.21
C VAL A 15 -2.73 -6.05 14.27
N PRO A 16 -3.56 -7.10 14.20
CA PRO A 16 -5.02 -6.94 14.20
C PRO A 16 -5.56 -6.16 15.41
N ILE A 17 -5.15 -6.55 16.62
CA ILE A 17 -5.57 -5.90 17.88
C ILE A 17 -4.31 -5.53 18.67
N LEU A 18 -4.11 -4.22 18.89
CA LEU A 18 -2.94 -3.66 19.54
C LEU A 18 -3.30 -3.11 20.93
N LEU A 19 -2.53 -3.48 21.96
CA LEU A 19 -2.56 -2.84 23.27
C LEU A 19 -1.31 -1.97 23.45
N VAL A 20 -1.48 -0.67 23.66
CA VAL A 20 -0.42 0.28 24.00
C VAL A 20 -0.55 0.61 25.48
N ALA A 21 0.39 0.14 26.29
CA ALA A 21 0.41 0.38 27.73
C ALA A 21 1.65 1.17 28.15
N THR A 22 1.54 2.01 29.17
CA THR A 22 2.67 2.79 29.70
C THR A 22 2.62 2.87 31.21
N ASP A 23 3.79 3.06 31.85
CA ASP A 23 3.83 3.62 33.20
C ASP A 23 3.53 5.13 33.19
N TYR A 24 3.17 5.68 34.35
CA TYR A 24 2.91 7.09 34.54
C TYR A 24 4.14 7.88 34.99
N ASP A 25 4.64 7.58 36.19
CA ASP A 25 5.81 8.27 36.77
C ASP A 25 7.06 7.86 36.00
N GLY A 26 7.99 8.80 35.78
CA GLY A 26 9.24 8.56 35.03
C GLY A 26 9.11 8.18 33.54
N THR A 27 7.89 7.86 33.08
CA THR A 27 7.57 7.48 31.70
C THR A 27 6.70 8.51 30.99
N LEU A 28 5.46 8.75 31.44
CA LEU A 28 4.60 9.80 30.87
C LEU A 28 4.86 11.17 31.51
N SER A 29 5.22 11.17 32.80
CA SER A 29 5.59 12.35 33.57
C SER A 29 7.06 12.26 33.98
N PRO A 30 7.85 13.33 33.89
CA PRO A 30 9.17 13.37 34.54
C PRO A 30 9.06 13.07 36.05
N ILE A 31 10.12 12.48 36.61
CA ILE A 31 10.24 12.30 38.06
C ILE A 31 10.46 13.68 38.70
N VAL A 32 9.66 14.01 39.71
CA VAL A 32 9.71 15.27 40.46
C VAL A 32 9.84 14.98 41.96
N ASP A 33 10.43 15.90 42.71
CA ASP A 33 10.66 15.74 44.16
C ASP A 33 9.35 15.64 44.95
N ASN A 34 8.30 16.33 44.51
CA ASN A 34 6.96 16.25 45.09
C ASN A 34 6.03 15.47 44.14
N PRO A 35 5.61 14.24 44.49
CA PRO A 35 4.77 13.41 43.63
C PRO A 35 3.43 14.05 43.22
N GLU A 36 2.89 15.01 43.99
CA GLU A 36 1.65 15.72 43.64
C GLU A 36 1.83 16.75 42.50
N GLU A 37 3.08 17.10 42.18
CA GLU A 37 3.43 18.06 41.11
C GLU A 37 3.74 17.38 39.77
N ALA A 38 3.73 16.04 39.73
CA ALA A 38 3.96 15.25 38.53
C ALA A 38 2.89 15.57 37.47
N LYS A 39 3.31 16.01 36.29
CA LYS A 39 2.43 16.32 35.15
C LYS A 39 2.91 15.59 33.90
N PRO A 40 2.00 14.95 33.16
CA PRO A 40 2.38 14.23 31.97
C PRO A 40 2.83 15.20 30.87
N VAL A 41 3.76 14.73 30.03
CA VAL A 41 4.15 15.43 28.80
C VAL A 41 2.91 15.52 27.91
N ARG A 42 2.55 16.75 27.51
CA ARG A 42 1.32 17.05 26.77
C ARG A 42 1.21 16.24 25.48
N GLU A 43 2.32 16.10 24.77
CA GLU A 43 2.44 15.41 23.50
C GLU A 43 2.15 13.90 23.65
N SER A 44 2.58 13.28 24.76
CA SER A 44 2.26 11.88 25.06
C SER A 44 0.75 11.67 25.23
N ILE A 45 0.08 12.62 25.89
CA ILE A 45 -1.38 12.57 26.08
C ILE A 45 -2.13 12.70 24.75
N ILE A 46 -1.69 13.62 23.87
CA ILE A 46 -2.26 13.76 22.52
C ILE A 46 -2.09 12.47 21.73
N ALA A 47 -0.91 11.86 21.76
CA ALA A 47 -0.63 10.63 21.03
C ALA A 47 -1.45 9.43 21.57
N LEU A 48 -1.56 9.27 22.89
CA LEU A 48 -2.40 8.22 23.49
C LEU A 48 -3.88 8.39 23.16
N ARG A 49 -4.39 9.63 23.17
CA ARG A 49 -5.77 9.90 22.74
C ARG A 49 -5.98 9.59 21.26
N ALA A 50 -5.03 9.95 20.39
CA ALA A 50 -5.10 9.58 18.98
C ALA A 50 -5.17 8.05 18.84
N LEU A 51 -4.25 7.32 19.48
CA LEU A 51 -4.22 5.86 19.48
C LEU A 51 -5.52 5.23 20.02
N SER A 52 -6.10 5.75 21.10
CA SER A 52 -7.32 5.18 21.70
C SER A 52 -8.57 5.32 20.83
N THR A 53 -8.55 6.25 19.86
CA THR A 53 -9.66 6.43 18.90
C THR A 53 -9.56 5.53 17.67
N LEU A 54 -8.40 4.89 17.45
CA LEU A 54 -8.16 4.04 16.29
C LEU A 54 -8.75 2.64 16.49
N SER A 55 -9.44 2.13 15.47
CA SER A 55 -10.07 0.81 15.50
C SER A 55 -9.08 -0.31 15.87
N GLY A 56 -9.49 -1.24 16.73
CA GLY A 56 -8.65 -2.34 17.19
C GLY A 56 -7.37 -1.90 17.93
N THR A 57 -7.38 -0.69 18.51
CA THR A 57 -6.27 -0.14 19.28
C THR A 57 -6.76 0.24 20.68
N HIS A 58 -6.10 -0.28 21.71
CA HIS A 58 -6.46 -0.05 23.10
C HIS A 58 -5.29 0.58 23.83
N CYS A 59 -5.57 1.56 24.69
CA CYS A 59 -4.54 2.26 25.46
C CYS A 59 -4.75 2.04 26.97
N ALA A 60 -3.65 1.88 27.71
CA ALA A 60 -3.68 1.77 29.17
C ALA A 60 -2.53 2.55 29.83
N VAL A 61 -2.78 3.07 31.02
CA VAL A 61 -1.74 3.63 31.91
C VAL A 61 -1.76 2.87 33.21
N ILE A 62 -0.62 2.27 33.57
CA ILE A 62 -0.46 1.40 34.74
C ILE A 62 0.48 2.10 35.71
N SER A 63 0.02 2.43 36.91
CA SER A 63 0.83 3.15 37.91
C SER A 63 0.81 2.47 39.27
N GLY A 64 1.84 2.72 40.08
CA GLY A 64 1.85 2.40 41.50
C GLY A 64 0.95 3.31 42.35
N ARG A 65 0.51 4.45 41.81
CA ARG A 65 -0.40 5.41 42.48
C ARG A 65 -1.79 4.83 42.65
N SER A 66 -2.56 5.34 43.62
CA SER A 66 -3.99 5.01 43.71
C SER A 66 -4.71 5.43 42.42
N LEU A 67 -5.78 4.72 42.08
CA LEU A 67 -6.55 5.02 40.87
C LEU A 67 -7.13 6.45 40.91
N SER A 68 -7.57 6.90 42.08
CA SER A 68 -8.06 8.27 42.27
C SER A 68 -6.99 9.32 42.01
N ASP A 69 -5.76 9.08 42.47
CA ASP A 69 -4.65 10.02 42.26
C ASP A 69 -4.24 10.04 40.79
N LEU A 70 -4.18 8.86 40.15
CA LEU A 70 -3.86 8.73 38.73
C LEU A 70 -4.90 9.42 37.85
N ALA A 71 -6.19 9.27 38.14
CA ALA A 71 -7.26 9.93 37.40
C ALA A 71 -7.18 11.46 37.52
N ASN A 72 -6.92 11.98 38.73
CA ASN A 72 -6.82 13.42 38.97
C ASN A 72 -5.61 14.05 38.28
N LEU A 73 -4.46 13.37 38.24
CA LEU A 73 -3.20 13.92 37.73
C LEU A 73 -3.02 13.73 36.22
N SER A 74 -3.60 12.67 35.64
CA SER A 74 -3.38 12.35 34.23
C SER A 74 -4.24 13.16 33.26
N SER A 75 -5.41 13.66 33.71
CA SER A 75 -6.40 14.32 32.83
C SER A 75 -6.77 13.50 31.58
N LEU A 76 -6.69 12.16 31.69
CA LEU A 76 -7.00 11.21 30.64
C LEU A 76 -8.51 10.90 30.61
N ASP A 77 -9.08 10.79 29.40
CA ASP A 77 -10.51 10.57 29.19
C ASP A 77 -10.85 9.08 29.33
N GLY A 78 -12.14 8.73 29.51
CA GLY A 78 -12.62 7.35 29.74
C GLY A 78 -12.41 6.34 28.60
N GLN A 79 -11.66 6.68 27.55
CA GLN A 79 -11.24 5.75 26.49
C GLN A 79 -9.88 5.09 26.76
N ILE A 80 -9.09 5.64 27.69
CA ILE A 80 -7.79 5.09 28.10
C ILE A 80 -7.99 4.40 29.45
N MET A 81 -7.58 3.12 29.52
CA MET A 81 -7.75 2.33 30.74
C MET A 81 -6.75 2.77 31.80
N LEU A 82 -7.25 3.25 32.94
CA LEU A 82 -6.42 3.61 34.09
C LEU A 82 -6.32 2.45 35.08
N VAL A 83 -5.10 2.13 35.49
CA VAL A 83 -4.81 1.07 36.43
C VAL A 83 -3.91 1.60 37.54
N GLY A 84 -4.42 1.58 38.78
CA GLY A 84 -3.72 2.02 39.98
C GLY A 84 -3.15 0.86 40.80
N SER A 85 -2.33 1.22 41.78
CA SER A 85 -1.76 0.35 42.81
C SER A 85 -1.08 -0.89 42.22
N HIS A 86 -0.34 -0.71 41.12
CA HIS A 86 0.35 -1.76 40.36
C HIS A 86 -0.56 -2.87 39.82
N GLY A 87 -1.81 -2.56 39.48
CA GLY A 87 -2.75 -3.57 38.96
C GLY A 87 -3.72 -4.12 39.98
N SER A 88 -3.90 -3.46 41.14
CA SER A 88 -4.93 -3.85 42.11
C SER A 88 -6.20 -3.01 42.02
N GLU A 89 -6.14 -1.85 41.37
CA GLU A 89 -7.28 -0.94 41.18
C GLU A 89 -7.44 -0.62 39.69
N PHE A 90 -8.68 -0.64 39.21
CA PHE A 90 -9.00 -0.31 37.83
C PHE A 90 -10.26 0.53 37.80
N ASP A 91 -10.40 1.34 36.76
CA ASP A 91 -11.63 2.08 36.50
C ASP A 91 -12.85 1.14 36.34
N GLN A 92 -14.06 1.68 36.59
CA GLN A 92 -15.33 1.11 37.10
C GLN A 92 -15.80 -0.29 36.61
N ASP A 93 -15.11 -0.93 35.66
CA ASP A 93 -15.43 -2.25 35.10
C ASP A 93 -14.49 -3.39 35.53
N PHE A 94 -13.47 -3.13 36.36
CA PHE A 94 -12.52 -4.17 36.76
C PHE A 94 -12.30 -4.16 38.28
N VAL A 95 -13.26 -4.77 38.99
CA VAL A 95 -13.02 -5.27 40.34
C VAL A 95 -12.42 -6.65 40.16
N ARG A 96 -11.14 -6.84 40.48
CA ARG A 96 -10.56 -8.18 40.58
C ARG A 96 -11.31 -8.90 41.71
N THR A 97 -12.25 -9.77 41.37
CA THR A 97 -13.01 -10.55 42.36
C THR A 97 -12.01 -11.45 43.09
N LEU A 98 -11.87 -11.25 44.40
CA LEU A 98 -11.09 -12.15 45.24
C LEU A 98 -11.64 -13.58 45.10
N THR A 99 -10.76 -14.57 45.04
CA THR A 99 -11.19 -15.98 45.13
C THR A 99 -11.80 -16.25 46.50
N ASP A 100 -12.63 -17.28 46.65
CA ASP A 100 -13.22 -17.63 47.95
C ASP A 100 -12.15 -17.82 49.04
N GLU A 101 -11.01 -18.40 48.69
CA GLU A 101 -9.85 -18.54 49.57
C GLU A 101 -9.26 -17.18 49.98
N GLN A 102 -9.13 -16.23 49.04
CA GLN A 102 -8.65 -14.88 49.32
C GLN A 102 -9.65 -14.05 50.13
N VAL A 103 -10.96 -14.24 49.92
CA VAL A 103 -12.01 -13.61 50.74
C VAL A 103 -11.88 -14.10 52.19
N LEU A 104 -11.74 -15.42 52.38
CA LEU A 104 -11.56 -16.02 53.70
C LEU A 104 -10.26 -15.57 54.35
N LEU A 105 -9.15 -15.52 53.60
CA LEU A 105 -7.86 -15.04 54.11
C LEU A 105 -7.92 -13.55 54.50
N ARG A 106 -8.56 -12.71 53.66
CA ARG A 106 -8.77 -11.29 53.96
C ARG A 106 -9.61 -11.12 55.21
N GLN A 107 -10.68 -11.88 55.36
CA GLN A 107 -11.51 -11.84 56.57
C GLN A 107 -10.71 -12.27 57.80
N ARG A 108 -9.89 -13.32 57.69
CA ARG A 108 -9.00 -13.76 58.77
C ARG A 108 -7.98 -12.69 59.17
N VAL A 109 -7.43 -11.96 58.20
CA VAL A 109 -6.52 -10.82 58.44
C VAL A 109 -7.27 -9.68 59.13
N LEU A 110 -8.50 -9.40 58.71
CA LEU A 110 -9.37 -8.38 59.32
C LEU A 110 -9.64 -8.69 60.79
N ASP A 111 -10.05 -9.92 61.08
CA ASP A 111 -10.39 -10.37 62.41
C ASP A 111 -9.17 -10.28 63.35
N GLU A 112 -7.98 -10.66 62.86
CA GLU A 112 -6.75 -10.58 63.63
C GLU A 112 -6.29 -9.13 63.87
N MET A 113 -6.40 -8.27 62.86
CA MET A 113 -6.16 -6.84 63.04
C MET A 113 -7.14 -6.23 64.06
N HIS A 114 -8.42 -6.60 64.03
CA HIS A 114 -9.40 -6.15 65.03
C HIS A 114 -9.08 -6.66 66.43
N ARG A 115 -8.62 -7.91 66.58
CA ARG A 115 -8.17 -8.46 67.88
C ARG A 115 -7.02 -7.63 68.47
N ILE A 116 -6.07 -7.21 67.65
CA ILE A 116 -4.94 -6.37 68.07
C ILE A 116 -5.40 -4.94 68.35
N ALA A 117 -6.26 -4.38 67.50
CA ALA A 117 -6.82 -3.03 67.69
C ALA A 117 -7.65 -2.91 68.97
N ALA A 118 -8.32 -3.98 69.42
CA ALA A 118 -9.11 -3.98 70.66
C ALA A 118 -8.28 -3.66 71.93
N GLN A 119 -6.95 -3.69 71.85
CA GLN A 119 -6.06 -3.33 72.96
C GLN A 119 -6.00 -1.82 73.25
N ASP A 120 -6.38 -0.96 72.29
CA ASP A 120 -6.42 0.51 72.44
C ASP A 120 -7.32 1.16 71.37
N GLU A 121 -8.33 1.94 71.79
CA GLU A 121 -9.32 2.59 70.89
C GLU A 121 -8.70 3.56 69.86
N ARG A 122 -7.42 3.90 70.01
CA ARG A 122 -6.69 4.79 69.09
C ARG A 122 -6.04 4.07 67.91
N PHE A 123 -6.12 2.75 67.83
CA PHE A 123 -5.80 2.00 66.60
C PHE A 123 -6.95 2.14 65.60
N HIS A 124 -6.62 2.36 64.33
CA HIS A 124 -7.62 2.49 63.25
C HIS A 124 -7.35 1.48 62.14
N ILE A 125 -8.40 0.82 61.67
CA ILE A 125 -8.33 -0.17 60.59
C ILE A 125 -9.09 0.38 59.39
N GLU A 126 -8.44 0.34 58.24
CA GLU A 126 -8.99 0.74 56.95
C GLU A 126 -9.02 -0.48 56.02
N THR A 127 -10.22 -0.81 55.53
CA THR A 127 -10.41 -1.94 54.62
C THR A 127 -10.37 -1.50 53.16
N LYS A 128 -9.45 -2.06 52.38
CA LYS A 128 -9.38 -1.92 50.92
C LYS A 128 -9.89 -3.20 50.24
N PRO A 129 -10.17 -3.21 48.92
CA PRO A 129 -10.72 -4.37 48.23
C PRO A 129 -9.89 -5.66 48.41
N ALA A 130 -8.56 -5.56 48.36
CA ALA A 130 -7.64 -6.70 48.41
C ALA A 130 -6.63 -6.67 49.58
N SER A 131 -6.75 -5.68 50.48
CA SER A 131 -5.82 -5.48 51.59
C SER A 131 -6.49 -4.78 52.76
N ILE A 132 -5.81 -4.79 53.91
CA ILE A 132 -6.28 -4.17 55.15
C ILE A 132 -5.12 -3.39 55.75
N ALA A 133 -5.34 -2.12 56.05
CA ALA A 133 -4.34 -1.22 56.61
C ALA A 133 -4.61 -0.96 58.10
N PHE A 134 -3.57 -1.12 58.91
CA PHE A 134 -3.56 -0.92 60.36
C PHE A 134 -2.78 0.36 60.70
N HIS A 135 -3.50 1.39 61.12
CA HIS A 135 -2.97 2.71 61.45
C HIS A 135 -2.75 2.85 62.96
N TYR A 136 -1.55 3.29 63.36
CA TYR A 136 -1.13 3.42 64.77
C TYR A 136 -0.55 4.81 65.09
N ARG A 137 -0.93 5.82 64.31
CA ARG A 137 -0.37 7.19 64.41
C ARG A 137 -0.63 7.87 65.74
N ASN A 138 -1.77 7.60 66.38
CA ASN A 138 -2.23 8.29 67.60
C ASN A 138 -1.99 7.49 68.88
N VAL A 139 -1.12 6.46 68.83
CA VAL A 139 -0.84 5.54 69.93
C VAL A 139 0.57 5.81 70.49
N ALA A 140 0.73 5.68 71.81
CA ALA A 140 2.05 5.79 72.47
C ALA A 140 3.03 4.76 71.90
N ASN A 141 4.30 5.16 71.66
CA ASN A 141 5.29 4.36 70.92
C ASN A 141 5.44 2.92 71.44
N GLU A 142 5.49 2.72 72.76
CA GLU A 142 5.65 1.39 73.36
C GLU A 142 4.50 0.43 73.02
N LYS A 143 3.26 0.93 73.01
CA LYS A 143 2.08 0.14 72.59
C LYS A 143 2.03 -0.07 71.08
N ALA A 144 2.41 0.95 70.31
CA ALA A 144 2.45 0.87 68.86
C ALA A 144 3.48 -0.15 68.37
N GLU A 145 4.69 -0.17 68.95
CA GLU A 145 5.74 -1.13 68.65
C GLU A 145 5.32 -2.55 68.98
N LYS A 146 4.63 -2.75 70.11
CA LYS A 146 4.10 -4.06 70.49
C LYS A 146 3.06 -4.58 69.49
N ALA A 147 2.10 -3.75 69.08
CA ALA A 147 1.06 -4.11 68.12
C ALA A 147 1.63 -4.37 66.71
N VAL A 148 2.59 -3.55 66.28
CA VAL A 148 3.32 -3.74 65.02
C VAL A 148 4.10 -5.05 65.05
N ASN A 149 4.82 -5.33 66.13
CA ASN A 149 5.57 -6.58 66.26
C ASN A 149 4.62 -7.80 66.24
N GLU A 150 3.48 -7.72 66.94
CA GLU A 150 2.45 -8.77 66.94
C GLU A 150 1.91 -9.05 65.53
N LEU A 151 1.64 -8.00 64.73
CA LEU A 151 1.24 -8.16 63.33
C LEU A 151 2.34 -8.78 62.47
N LEU A 152 3.58 -8.32 62.61
CA LEU A 152 4.74 -8.78 61.82
C LEU A 152 5.16 -10.22 62.13
N THR A 153 4.99 -10.67 63.38
CA THR A 153 5.26 -12.06 63.78
C THR A 153 4.03 -12.98 63.65
N GLY A 154 2.86 -12.41 63.33
CA GLY A 154 1.57 -13.09 63.26
C GLY A 154 0.99 -13.10 61.85
N ALA A 155 -0.04 -12.29 61.61
CA ALA A 155 -0.77 -12.26 60.34
C ALA A 155 0.12 -12.01 59.12
N ALA A 156 1.21 -11.27 59.28
CA ALA A 156 2.20 -11.02 58.23
C ALA A 156 2.95 -12.27 57.75
N THR A 157 3.00 -13.34 58.56
CA THR A 157 3.71 -14.58 58.21
C THR A 157 2.78 -15.65 57.64
N TRP A 158 1.50 -15.35 57.43
CA TRP A 158 0.56 -16.29 56.85
C TRP A 158 0.81 -16.44 55.35
N ASP A 159 0.59 -17.66 54.85
CA ASP A 159 0.70 -17.95 53.42
C ASP A 159 -0.20 -16.99 52.61
N ASN A 160 0.35 -16.44 51.54
CA ASN A 160 -0.31 -15.49 50.63
C ASN A 160 -0.67 -14.12 51.24
N VAL A 161 -0.08 -13.74 52.39
CA VAL A 161 -0.16 -12.38 52.94
C VAL A 161 1.15 -11.63 52.66
N ARG A 162 1.05 -10.42 52.10
CA ARG A 162 2.21 -9.51 51.90
C ARG A 162 2.10 -8.26 52.76
N VAL A 163 3.23 -7.89 53.36
CA VAL A 163 3.36 -6.69 54.18
C VAL A 163 3.82 -5.50 53.34
N LYS A 164 3.07 -4.40 53.41
CA LYS A 164 3.51 -3.07 52.97
C LYS A 164 3.59 -2.16 54.20
N SER A 165 4.78 -1.62 54.46
CA SER A 165 5.00 -0.71 55.60
C SER A 165 4.99 0.73 55.13
N GLY A 166 4.22 1.59 55.81
CA GLY A 166 4.17 3.03 55.56
C GLY A 166 4.44 3.84 56.83
N LYS A 167 4.41 5.18 56.72
CA LYS A 167 4.65 6.08 57.86
C LYS A 167 3.53 5.96 58.90
N LYS A 168 3.77 5.18 59.95
CA LYS A 168 2.83 4.85 61.04
C LYS A 168 1.59 4.05 60.57
N VAL A 169 1.77 3.18 59.56
CA VAL A 169 0.75 2.24 59.05
C VAL A 169 1.40 0.93 58.58
N ILE A 170 0.73 -0.21 58.78
CA ILE A 170 1.08 -1.50 58.17
C ILE A 170 -0.11 -2.01 57.37
N GLU A 171 0.09 -2.31 56.10
CA GLU A 171 -0.93 -2.88 55.22
C GLU A 171 -0.61 -4.34 54.90
N LEU A 172 -1.59 -5.22 55.07
CA LEU A 172 -1.51 -6.64 54.73
C LEU A 172 -2.40 -6.92 53.52
N ALA A 173 -1.80 -7.33 52.40
CA ALA A 173 -2.50 -7.62 51.13
C ALA A 173 -2.59 -9.13 50.89
N VAL A 174 -3.74 -9.59 50.38
CA VAL A 174 -4.03 -11.02 50.11
C VAL A 174 -3.99 -11.40 48.62
N VAL A 175 -3.58 -10.46 47.76
CA VAL A 175 -3.48 -10.65 46.31
C VAL A 175 -2.06 -10.33 45.84
N HIS A 176 -1.49 -11.22 45.02
CA HIS A 176 -0.31 -10.93 44.23
C HIS A 176 -0.72 -10.06 43.02
N THR A 177 -0.29 -8.81 43.03
CA THR A 177 -0.45 -7.86 41.91
C THR A 177 0.92 -7.33 41.53
N SER A 178 1.27 -7.52 40.27
CA SER A 178 2.44 -6.93 39.61
C SER A 178 1.97 -6.22 38.33
N LYS A 179 2.78 -5.29 37.81
CA LYS A 179 2.52 -4.68 36.50
C LYS A 179 2.46 -5.75 35.40
N GLY A 180 3.25 -6.84 35.54
CA GLY A 180 3.17 -8.00 34.64
C GLY A 180 1.82 -8.71 34.63
N ASP A 181 1.27 -9.02 35.80
CA ASP A 181 -0.06 -9.67 35.88
C ASP A 181 -1.17 -8.75 35.34
N CYS A 182 -0.98 -7.43 35.45
CA CYS A 182 -1.88 -6.44 34.87
C CYS A 182 -1.84 -6.47 33.33
N ILE A 183 -0.65 -6.52 32.72
CA ILE A 183 -0.49 -6.61 31.27
C ILE A 183 -1.20 -7.86 30.72
N ASP A 184 -1.03 -9.03 31.36
CA ASP A 184 -1.69 -10.27 30.97
C ASP A 184 -3.22 -10.13 31.04
N ALA A 185 -3.74 -9.53 32.11
CA ALA A 185 -5.17 -9.31 32.29
C ALA A 185 -5.76 -8.35 31.23
N LEU A 186 -5.06 -7.25 30.94
CA LEU A 186 -5.47 -6.30 29.90
C LEU A 186 -5.43 -6.96 28.52
N ARG A 187 -4.34 -7.66 28.20
CA ARG A 187 -4.16 -8.39 26.93
C ARG A 187 -5.31 -9.37 26.69
N HIS A 188 -5.65 -10.18 27.69
CA HIS A 188 -6.75 -11.13 27.59
C HIS A 188 -8.10 -10.43 27.41
N ARG A 189 -8.36 -9.34 28.16
CA ARG A 189 -9.63 -8.60 28.11
C ARG A 189 -9.92 -8.02 26.73
N VAL A 190 -8.94 -7.36 26.12
CA VAL A 190 -9.12 -6.74 24.81
C VAL A 190 -8.84 -7.69 23.65
N GLY A 191 -8.37 -8.91 23.92
CA GLY A 191 -7.96 -9.87 22.89
C GLY A 191 -6.73 -9.40 22.11
N ALA A 192 -5.81 -8.66 22.73
CA ALA A 192 -4.68 -8.06 22.04
C ALA A 192 -3.71 -9.13 21.50
N THR A 193 -3.47 -9.04 20.20
CA THR A 193 -2.52 -9.91 19.49
C THR A 193 -1.07 -9.54 19.75
N ALA A 194 -0.79 -8.26 20.03
CA ALA A 194 0.51 -7.79 20.49
C ALA A 194 0.38 -6.59 21.45
N VAL A 195 1.43 -6.37 22.24
CA VAL A 195 1.49 -5.32 23.27
C VAL A 195 2.75 -4.47 23.08
N VAL A 196 2.60 -3.15 23.17
CA VAL A 196 3.70 -2.19 23.37
C VAL A 196 3.66 -1.75 24.83
N TYR A 197 4.80 -1.82 25.54
CA TYR A 197 4.92 -1.32 26.91
C TYR A 197 6.11 -0.38 27.08
N PHE A 198 5.87 0.80 27.66
CA PHE A 198 6.89 1.76 28.09
C PHE A 198 6.92 1.82 29.62
N GLY A 199 8.11 1.70 30.23
CA GLY A 199 8.30 1.79 31.67
C GLY A 199 9.72 2.24 32.05
N ASP A 200 9.93 2.77 33.24
CA ASP A 200 11.18 3.39 33.68
C ASP A 200 11.77 2.76 34.96
N ASP A 201 11.02 2.00 35.75
CA ASP A 201 11.46 1.59 37.08
C ASP A 201 11.61 0.07 37.25
N ILE A 202 12.02 -0.36 38.45
CA ILE A 202 12.22 -1.79 38.76
C ILE A 202 10.87 -2.53 38.76
N THR A 203 9.76 -1.86 39.03
CA THR A 203 8.44 -2.49 39.03
C THR A 203 7.95 -2.80 37.61
N ASP A 204 8.50 -2.12 36.60
CA ASP A 204 8.23 -2.40 35.17
C ASP A 204 8.93 -3.66 34.66
N GLU A 205 9.96 -4.15 35.35
CA GLU A 205 10.65 -5.38 34.95
C GLU A 205 9.70 -6.59 34.97
N ASP A 206 8.75 -6.61 35.91
CA ASP A 206 7.68 -7.61 35.94
C ASP A 206 6.81 -7.57 34.67
N ALA A 207 6.62 -6.38 34.07
CA ALA A 207 5.90 -6.23 32.80
C ALA A 207 6.76 -6.65 31.60
N PHE A 208 8.03 -6.24 31.56
CA PHE A 208 8.93 -6.58 30.45
C PHE A 208 9.13 -8.09 30.30
N VAL A 209 9.25 -8.83 31.41
CA VAL A 209 9.45 -10.29 31.38
C VAL A 209 8.21 -11.05 30.84
N ARG A 210 7.02 -10.44 30.86
CA ARG A 210 5.79 -11.03 30.32
C ARG A 210 5.64 -10.84 28.81
N LEU A 211 6.31 -9.83 28.25
CA LEU A 211 6.22 -9.53 26.82
C LEU A 211 7.03 -10.53 26.00
N HIS A 212 6.44 -11.02 24.90
CA HIS A 212 7.04 -12.07 24.08
C HIS A 212 6.56 -12.02 22.62
N GLY A 213 7.32 -12.64 21.72
CA GLY A 213 6.92 -12.73 20.31
C GLY A 213 6.95 -11.36 19.62
N PRO A 214 5.84 -10.88 19.02
CA PRO A 214 5.82 -9.60 18.31
C PRO A 214 5.75 -8.37 19.24
N ASP A 215 5.69 -8.57 20.56
CA ASP A 215 5.57 -7.49 21.55
C ASP A 215 6.81 -6.57 21.57
N VAL A 216 6.60 -5.30 21.95
CA VAL A 216 7.66 -4.30 22.04
C VAL A 216 7.75 -3.77 23.47
N SER A 217 8.88 -4.03 24.14
CA SER A 217 9.20 -3.52 25.48
C SER A 217 10.24 -2.41 25.39
N VAL A 218 9.97 -1.27 26.04
CA VAL A 218 10.83 -0.09 25.99
C VAL A 218 11.13 0.42 27.41
N LYS A 219 12.41 0.40 27.79
CA LYS A 219 12.91 1.01 29.03
C LYS A 219 13.16 2.50 28.83
N VAL A 220 12.59 3.34 29.68
CA VAL A 220 12.88 4.78 29.76
C VAL A 220 14.01 5.00 30.77
N GLY A 221 15.04 5.76 30.38
CA GLY A 221 16.18 6.08 31.23
C GLY A 221 17.24 4.97 31.34
N THR A 222 18.11 5.09 32.36
CA THR A 222 19.28 4.22 32.58
C THR A 222 18.95 3.00 33.46
N GLY A 223 19.95 2.11 33.69
CA GLY A 223 19.83 0.92 34.55
C GLY A 223 19.65 -0.38 33.77
N GLU A 224 19.97 -1.55 34.36
CA GLU A 224 19.72 -2.85 33.74
C GLU A 224 18.22 -3.09 33.54
N SER A 225 17.84 -3.76 32.44
CA SER A 225 16.44 -4.02 32.12
C SER A 225 16.28 -5.22 31.18
N ALA A 226 15.17 -5.95 31.33
CA ALA A 226 14.72 -7.00 30.42
C ALA A 226 14.03 -6.45 29.15
N ALA A 227 13.81 -5.14 29.06
CA ALA A 227 13.22 -4.52 27.86
C ALA A 227 14.14 -4.66 26.63
N THR A 228 13.53 -4.93 25.47
CA THR A 228 14.24 -5.10 24.19
C THR A 228 14.84 -3.79 23.69
N PHE A 229 14.17 -2.67 23.96
CA PHE A 229 14.58 -1.35 23.51
C PHE A 229 14.73 -0.38 24.67
N ARG A 230 15.43 0.73 24.41
CA ARG A 230 15.67 1.79 25.40
C ARG A 230 15.57 3.16 24.78
N ILE A 231 15.02 4.10 25.54
CA ILE A 231 14.94 5.53 25.23
C ILE A 231 15.36 6.36 26.45
N HIS A 232 15.68 7.63 26.23
CA HIS A 232 16.35 8.44 27.25
C HIS A 232 15.41 9.04 28.28
N ASP A 233 14.26 9.58 27.86
CA ASP A 233 13.39 10.39 28.71
C ASP A 233 11.91 10.36 28.27
N PRO A 234 10.99 10.92 29.09
CA PRO A 234 9.57 11.05 28.74
C PRO A 234 9.26 11.80 27.44
N THR A 235 10.14 12.67 26.96
CA THR A 235 9.93 13.40 25.69
C THR A 235 10.11 12.46 24.50
N GLU A 236 11.04 11.52 24.59
CA GLU A 236 11.17 10.46 23.58
C GLU A 236 9.98 9.51 23.58
N VAL A 237 9.38 9.21 24.74
CA VAL A 237 8.14 8.44 24.82
C VAL A 237 7.05 9.11 23.97
N ALA A 238 6.88 10.43 24.11
CA ALA A 238 5.92 11.20 23.32
C ALA A 238 6.15 11.05 21.80
N ARG A 239 7.41 11.15 21.36
CA ARG A 239 7.79 11.03 19.95
C ARG A 239 7.49 9.63 19.41
N ARG A 240 7.78 8.58 20.18
CA ARG A 240 7.54 7.18 19.77
C ARG A 240 6.06 6.84 19.75
N LEU A 241 5.27 7.32 20.73
CA LEU A 241 3.81 7.19 20.73
C LEU A 241 3.18 7.90 19.53
N ALA A 242 3.63 9.11 19.19
CA ALA A 242 3.15 9.84 18.02
C ALA A 242 3.46 9.08 16.71
N ARG A 243 4.67 8.53 16.58
CA ARG A 243 5.05 7.71 15.42
C ARG A 243 4.20 6.45 15.32
N LEU A 244 3.98 5.75 16.44
CA LEU A 244 3.11 4.57 16.50
C LEU A 244 1.67 4.92 16.10
N ALA A 245 1.15 6.07 16.55
CA ALA A 245 -0.17 6.56 16.17
C ALA A 245 -0.28 6.75 14.65
N SER A 246 0.66 7.47 14.04
CA SER A 246 0.69 7.68 12.59
C SER A 246 0.84 6.38 11.80
N ALA A 247 1.68 5.44 12.25
CA ALA A 247 1.84 4.15 11.61
C ALA A 247 0.57 3.29 11.70
N ARG A 248 -0.09 3.30 12.86
CA ARG A 248 -1.34 2.57 13.09
C ARG A 248 -2.49 3.14 12.27
N GLU A 249 -2.61 4.46 12.22
CA GLU A 249 -3.59 5.16 11.39
C GLU A 249 -3.40 4.83 9.90
N ALA A 250 -2.16 4.87 9.40
CA ALA A 250 -1.85 4.52 8.02
C ALA A 250 -2.20 3.05 7.70
N PHE A 251 -1.92 2.11 8.62
CA PHE A 251 -2.31 0.71 8.45
C PHE A 251 -3.82 0.53 8.42
N LEU A 252 -4.55 1.15 9.34
CA LEU A 252 -6.01 1.02 9.42
C LEU A 252 -6.70 1.67 8.22
N ALA A 253 -6.18 2.80 7.71
CA ALA A 253 -6.61 3.35 6.43
C ALA A 253 -6.42 2.35 5.28
N GLY A 254 -5.48 1.42 5.42
CA GLY A 254 -5.25 0.36 4.46
C GLY A 254 -6.04 -0.93 4.64
N ALA A 255 -6.56 -1.22 5.83
CA ALA A 255 -7.48 -2.34 6.04
C ALA A 255 -8.80 -2.16 5.25
N ASP A 256 -9.18 -0.91 4.98
CA ASP A 256 -10.38 -0.54 4.20
C ASP A 256 -10.07 -0.31 2.70
N ALA A 257 -8.81 -0.48 2.26
CA ALA A 257 -8.46 -0.32 0.86
C ALA A 257 -9.13 -1.39 0.01
N ILE A 258 -9.88 -0.97 -1.01
CA ILE A 258 -10.52 -1.90 -1.93
C ILE A 258 -9.41 -2.62 -2.73
N PRO A 259 -9.40 -3.97 -2.78
CA PRO A 259 -8.42 -4.72 -3.56
C PRO A 259 -8.39 -4.25 -5.02
N ILE A 260 -7.20 -4.11 -5.59
CA ILE A 260 -7.04 -3.56 -6.94
C ILE A 260 -7.78 -4.39 -8.00
N GLU A 261 -7.82 -5.71 -7.84
CA GLU A 261 -8.55 -6.65 -8.71
C GLU A 261 -10.07 -6.46 -8.68
N ARG A 262 -10.61 -5.73 -7.69
CA ARG A 262 -12.03 -5.36 -7.62
C ARG A 262 -12.34 -4.04 -8.32
N HIS A 263 -11.35 -3.35 -8.89
CA HIS A 263 -11.58 -2.14 -9.67
C HIS A 263 -11.80 -2.46 -11.15
N ALA A 264 -12.72 -1.73 -11.77
CA ALA A 264 -12.94 -1.76 -13.21
C ALA A 264 -12.16 -0.64 -13.91
N LEU A 265 -11.56 -0.96 -15.06
CA LEU A 265 -10.84 -0.02 -15.92
C LEU A 265 -11.79 0.58 -16.96
N LEU A 266 -11.81 1.90 -17.05
CA LEU A 266 -12.33 2.64 -18.19
C LEU A 266 -11.15 3.20 -18.99
N SER A 267 -11.27 3.22 -20.32
CA SER A 267 -10.31 3.88 -21.20
C SER A 267 -11.02 4.47 -22.41
N ASP A 268 -10.49 5.57 -22.94
CA ASP A 268 -10.75 6.05 -24.31
C ASP A 268 -9.52 6.00 -25.22
N GLY A 269 -8.46 5.30 -24.78
CA GLY A 269 -7.16 5.28 -25.44
C GLY A 269 -6.31 6.54 -25.21
N ARG A 270 -6.74 7.47 -24.36
CA ARG A 270 -5.99 8.70 -24.01
C ARG A 270 -5.90 8.91 -22.50
N VAL A 271 -7.04 8.71 -21.86
CA VAL A 271 -7.23 8.76 -20.40
C VAL A 271 -7.73 7.41 -19.94
N MET A 272 -7.38 7.08 -18.70
CA MET A 272 -7.84 5.88 -18.00
C MET A 272 -8.40 6.28 -16.65
N ALA A 273 -9.43 5.57 -16.21
CA ALA A 273 -10.04 5.75 -14.90
C ALA A 273 -10.30 4.39 -14.25
N LEU A 274 -10.16 4.31 -12.93
CA LEU A 274 -10.56 3.13 -12.16
C LEU A 274 -11.84 3.40 -11.39
N VAL A 275 -12.76 2.44 -11.45
CA VAL A 275 -14.04 2.49 -10.76
C VAL A 275 -14.10 1.39 -9.71
N SER A 276 -14.37 1.75 -8.46
CA SER A 276 -14.60 0.78 -7.40
C SER A 276 -15.94 0.04 -7.58
N PRO A 277 -16.19 -1.06 -6.85
CA PRO A 277 -17.47 -1.76 -6.90
C PRO A 277 -18.70 -0.90 -6.58
N GLY A 278 -18.53 0.20 -5.83
CA GLY A 278 -19.60 1.12 -5.43
C GLY A 278 -19.85 2.29 -6.40
N ALA A 279 -19.46 2.18 -7.67
CA ALA A 279 -19.49 3.27 -8.65
C ALA A 279 -18.78 4.56 -8.16
N LYS A 280 -17.60 4.40 -7.56
CA LYS A 280 -16.71 5.52 -7.25
C LYS A 280 -15.55 5.52 -8.22
N ILE A 281 -15.32 6.64 -8.91
CA ILE A 281 -14.07 6.86 -9.65
C ILE A 281 -12.99 7.17 -8.61
N SER A 282 -12.14 6.19 -8.32
CA SER A 282 -11.08 6.25 -7.29
C SER A 282 -9.73 6.71 -7.85
N TRP A 283 -9.59 6.66 -9.18
CA TRP A 283 -8.38 7.04 -9.90
C TRP A 283 -8.72 7.60 -11.28
N MET A 284 -8.17 8.75 -11.64
CA MET A 284 -8.18 9.27 -13.01
C MET A 284 -7.13 10.38 -13.17
N CYS A 285 -6.31 10.28 -14.21
CA CYS A 285 -5.39 11.34 -14.62
C CYS A 285 -5.94 12.09 -15.84
N ALA A 286 -5.68 13.39 -15.94
CA ALA A 286 -6.12 14.20 -17.08
C ALA A 286 -5.09 15.30 -17.40
N PRO A 287 -4.87 15.64 -18.68
CA PRO A 287 -5.55 15.13 -19.88
C PRO A 287 -5.01 13.80 -20.41
N ARG A 288 -3.95 13.26 -19.79
CA ARG A 288 -3.28 12.04 -20.22
C ARG A 288 -3.12 11.09 -19.04
N VAL A 289 -3.00 9.79 -19.35
CA VAL A 289 -2.69 8.76 -18.35
C VAL A 289 -1.39 9.05 -17.57
N ASP A 290 -0.37 9.60 -18.23
CA ASP A 290 0.93 9.94 -17.64
C ASP A 290 1.00 11.36 -17.04
N GLY A 291 -0.16 12.02 -16.90
CA GLY A 291 -0.30 13.37 -16.35
C GLY A 291 -0.61 13.42 -14.85
N PRO A 292 -0.93 14.61 -14.31
CA PRO A 292 -1.40 14.74 -12.93
C PRO A 292 -2.75 14.04 -12.70
N ALA A 293 -2.94 13.51 -11.49
CA ALA A 293 -4.22 12.94 -11.09
C ALA A 293 -5.24 14.03 -10.75
N LEU A 294 -6.49 13.81 -11.17
CA LEU A 294 -7.68 14.57 -10.74
C LEU A 294 -8.38 13.86 -9.57
N PHE A 295 -8.33 12.52 -9.58
CA PHE A 295 -8.80 11.65 -8.51
C PHE A 295 -7.67 10.69 -8.15
N SER A 296 -7.32 10.64 -6.87
CA SER A 296 -6.24 9.80 -6.33
C SER A 296 -6.62 9.13 -5.01
N GLU A 297 -7.91 8.93 -4.76
CA GLU A 297 -8.42 8.20 -3.59
C GLU A 297 -7.77 6.82 -3.44
N LEU A 298 -7.47 6.14 -4.55
CA LEU A 298 -6.74 4.88 -4.53
C LEU A 298 -5.44 4.94 -3.71
N LEU A 299 -4.77 6.10 -3.66
CA LEU A 299 -3.49 6.29 -2.98
C LEU A 299 -3.57 7.14 -1.71
N GLY A 300 -4.61 7.94 -1.51
CA GLY A 300 -4.69 8.83 -0.34
C GLY A 300 -6.04 8.79 0.39
N GLY A 301 -6.87 7.80 0.12
CA GLY A 301 -8.19 7.67 0.69
C GLY A 301 -9.16 8.78 0.25
N PRO A 302 -10.33 8.90 0.90
CA PRO A 302 -11.38 9.84 0.48
C PRO A 302 -10.91 11.30 0.31
N ALA A 303 -9.96 11.76 1.12
CA ALA A 303 -9.43 13.12 1.04
C ALA A 303 -8.64 13.41 -0.25
N ALA A 304 -8.05 12.38 -0.88
CA ALA A 304 -7.25 12.48 -2.10
C ALA A 304 -8.07 12.48 -3.40
N GLY A 305 -9.39 12.66 -3.28
CA GLY A 305 -10.28 13.02 -4.36
C GLY A 305 -10.89 11.83 -5.10
N HIS A 306 -12.19 11.93 -5.33
CA HIS A 306 -12.99 10.91 -5.97
C HIS A 306 -14.24 11.49 -6.63
N PHE A 307 -14.92 10.66 -7.43
CA PHE A 307 -16.24 10.97 -7.96
C PHE A 307 -17.20 9.81 -7.67
N THR A 308 -18.11 9.98 -6.70
CA THR A 308 -19.05 8.93 -6.26
C THR A 308 -20.47 9.20 -6.75
N ILE A 309 -21.16 8.14 -7.14
CA ILE A 309 -22.61 8.13 -7.32
C ILE A 309 -23.14 6.94 -6.52
N GLU A 310 -24.06 7.19 -5.60
CA GLU A 310 -24.64 6.16 -4.74
C GLU A 310 -26.11 6.44 -4.41
N PRO A 311 -26.93 5.40 -4.15
CA PRO A 311 -28.24 5.60 -3.54
C PRO A 311 -28.12 6.29 -2.17
N SER A 312 -29.03 7.20 -1.83
CA SER A 312 -28.96 7.95 -0.56
C SER A 312 -29.16 7.07 0.67
N GLN A 313 -29.82 5.91 0.51
CA GLN A 313 -29.80 4.83 1.48
C GLN A 313 -28.83 3.77 0.97
N PRO A 314 -27.64 3.65 1.59
CA PRO A 314 -26.61 2.75 1.09
C PRO A 314 -27.10 1.31 1.15
N ASP A 315 -27.17 0.69 -0.03
CA ASP A 315 -27.21 -0.76 -0.17
C ASP A 315 -25.78 -1.22 -0.46
N ASN A 316 -25.24 -2.04 0.44
CA ASN A 316 -23.81 -2.34 0.51
C ASN A 316 -23.36 -3.35 -0.56
N ASN A 317 -24.23 -3.79 -1.46
CA ASN A 317 -23.87 -4.86 -2.40
C ASN A 317 -24.34 -4.61 -3.85
N PRO A 318 -23.90 -3.54 -4.51
CA PRO A 318 -24.10 -3.38 -5.95
C PRO A 318 -23.43 -4.50 -6.76
N GLN A 319 -24.02 -4.85 -7.89
CA GLN A 319 -23.41 -5.72 -8.88
C GLN A 319 -22.76 -4.91 -9.99
N GLN A 320 -21.51 -5.24 -10.32
CA GLN A 320 -20.76 -4.55 -11.36
C GLN A 320 -20.44 -5.51 -12.51
N GLN A 321 -20.67 -5.05 -13.74
CA GLN A 321 -20.35 -5.79 -14.96
C GLN A 321 -20.06 -4.84 -16.12
N TYR A 322 -19.17 -5.24 -17.03
CA TYR A 322 -19.05 -4.54 -18.30
C TYR A 322 -20.27 -4.84 -19.20
N ASP A 323 -20.73 -3.86 -19.97
CA ASP A 323 -21.73 -4.08 -21.00
C ASP A 323 -21.09 -4.78 -22.20
N GLY A 324 -21.29 -6.09 -22.29
CA GLY A 324 -20.77 -6.92 -23.37
C GLY A 324 -19.24 -6.94 -23.42
N THR A 325 -18.71 -6.97 -24.64
CA THR A 325 -17.26 -6.98 -24.89
C THR A 325 -16.74 -5.55 -25.03
N SER A 326 -16.94 -4.74 -23.98
CA SER A 326 -16.52 -3.34 -23.96
C SER A 326 -15.87 -2.92 -22.64
N LEU A 327 -15.41 -1.66 -22.61
CA LEU A 327 -15.02 -0.93 -21.39
C LEU A 327 -16.11 0.06 -20.93
N VAL A 328 -17.37 -0.22 -21.26
CA VAL A 328 -18.53 0.46 -20.68
C VAL A 328 -18.97 -0.32 -19.46
N LEU A 329 -19.04 0.33 -18.31
CA LEU A 329 -19.28 -0.33 -17.02
C LEU A 329 -20.68 -0.05 -16.51
N LYS A 330 -21.36 -1.07 -15.99
CA LYS A 330 -22.66 -0.96 -15.30
C LYS A 330 -22.52 -1.38 -13.86
N THR A 331 -22.87 -0.48 -12.94
CA THR A 331 -22.99 -0.76 -11.51
C THR A 331 -24.47 -0.66 -11.12
N THR A 332 -25.04 -1.77 -10.66
CA THR A 332 -26.49 -1.93 -10.47
C THR A 332 -26.82 -2.20 -9.01
N TRP A 333 -27.70 -1.38 -8.46
CA TRP A 333 -28.45 -1.58 -7.22
C TRP A 333 -29.91 -1.96 -7.56
N PRO A 334 -30.73 -2.42 -6.59
CA PRO A 334 -32.11 -2.83 -6.87
C PRO A 334 -33.01 -1.79 -7.57
N ARG A 335 -32.75 -0.49 -7.37
CA ARG A 335 -33.57 0.60 -7.93
C ARG A 335 -32.79 1.60 -8.80
N LEU A 336 -31.49 1.37 -8.97
CA LEU A 336 -30.58 2.34 -9.57
C LEU A 336 -29.51 1.61 -10.39
N THR A 337 -29.23 2.10 -11.59
CA THR A 337 -28.09 1.66 -12.39
C THR A 337 -27.25 2.86 -12.77
N VAL A 338 -25.94 2.78 -12.56
CA VAL A 338 -24.96 3.74 -13.03
C VAL A 338 -24.17 3.11 -14.18
N THR A 339 -24.18 3.77 -15.33
CA THR A 339 -23.40 3.38 -16.50
C THR A 339 -22.27 4.37 -16.72
N ASP A 340 -21.03 3.92 -16.56
CA ASP A 340 -19.81 4.72 -16.62
C ASP A 340 -18.99 4.36 -17.88
N PHE A 341 -18.56 5.38 -18.63
CA PHE A 341 -17.65 5.20 -19.77
C PHE A 341 -16.91 6.48 -20.14
N LEU A 342 -15.70 6.31 -20.68
CA LEU A 342 -14.99 7.39 -21.38
C LEU A 342 -15.42 7.38 -22.86
N ASP A 343 -15.77 8.55 -23.39
CA ASP A 343 -16.38 8.67 -24.71
C ASP A 343 -15.38 8.45 -25.86
N CYS A 344 -15.53 7.33 -26.59
CA CYS A 344 -14.73 7.00 -27.77
C CYS A 344 -15.35 7.49 -29.10
N SER A 345 -16.48 8.21 -29.06
CA SER A 345 -17.16 8.65 -30.28
C SER A 345 -16.35 9.70 -31.07
N ALA A 346 -16.73 9.93 -32.33
CA ALA A 346 -16.14 10.93 -33.22
C ALA A 346 -14.60 10.80 -33.42
N GLY A 347 -14.06 9.58 -33.32
CA GLY A 347 -12.64 9.33 -33.55
C GLY A 347 -11.73 9.85 -32.44
N LYS A 348 -12.28 10.21 -31.28
CA LYS A 348 -11.53 10.69 -30.11
C LYS A 348 -10.30 9.84 -29.75
N PRO A 349 -10.34 8.49 -29.79
CA PRO A 349 -9.21 7.67 -29.37
C PRO A 349 -7.89 7.93 -30.10
N THR A 350 -7.92 8.44 -31.34
CA THR A 350 -6.71 8.74 -32.13
C THR A 350 -6.37 10.23 -32.19
N GLN A 351 -7.19 11.09 -31.58
CA GLN A 351 -6.95 12.53 -31.55
C GLN A 351 -6.02 12.89 -30.39
N ARG A 352 -5.18 13.92 -30.57
CA ARG A 352 -4.33 14.45 -29.50
C ARG A 352 -5.14 14.64 -28.20
N ALA A 353 -4.58 14.20 -27.08
CA ALA A 353 -5.17 14.45 -25.77
C ALA A 353 -5.33 15.96 -25.52
N GLY A 354 -6.37 16.32 -24.77
CA GLY A 354 -6.79 17.71 -24.58
C GLY A 354 -8.30 17.89 -24.62
N ARG A 355 -9.07 16.87 -25.01
CA ARG A 355 -10.52 16.86 -24.80
C ARG A 355 -11.02 15.46 -24.43
N THR A 356 -11.46 15.30 -23.19
CA THR A 356 -11.93 14.01 -22.65
C THR A 356 -13.26 14.22 -21.97
N ASP A 357 -14.21 13.31 -22.23
CA ASP A 357 -15.51 13.32 -21.58
C ASP A 357 -15.70 11.97 -20.86
N LEU A 358 -15.71 12.00 -19.53
CA LEU A 358 -16.20 10.90 -18.71
C LEU A 358 -17.71 11.07 -18.55
N ILE A 359 -18.47 10.10 -19.03
CA ILE A 359 -19.93 10.11 -18.98
C ILE A 359 -20.39 9.12 -17.92
N ARG A 360 -21.27 9.61 -17.04
CA ARG A 360 -21.92 8.81 -16.01
C ARG A 360 -23.43 8.97 -16.17
N GLN A 361 -24.09 7.90 -16.60
CA GLN A 361 -25.54 7.88 -16.81
C GLN A 361 -26.21 7.13 -15.65
N ILE A 362 -27.15 7.78 -15.00
CA ILE A 362 -27.86 7.29 -13.83
C ILE A 362 -29.32 7.03 -14.23
N GLU A 363 -29.75 5.78 -14.13
CA GLU A 363 -31.08 5.31 -14.50
C GLU A 363 -31.76 4.65 -13.31
N GLY A 364 -33.06 4.86 -13.17
CA GLY A 364 -33.85 4.23 -12.10
C GLY A 364 -34.73 5.21 -11.35
N ARG A 365 -35.04 4.86 -10.10
CA ARG A 365 -35.95 5.63 -9.24
C ARG A 365 -35.43 5.69 -7.81
N GLY A 366 -35.57 6.84 -7.16
CA GLY A 366 -35.17 7.05 -5.77
C GLY A 366 -34.18 8.20 -5.60
N GLU A 367 -33.75 8.41 -4.37
CA GLU A 367 -32.80 9.46 -4.02
C GLU A 367 -31.36 9.01 -4.28
N VAL A 368 -30.62 9.84 -5.00
CA VAL A 368 -29.22 9.61 -5.38
C VAL A 368 -28.37 10.72 -4.81
N ARG A 369 -27.27 10.33 -4.16
CA ARG A 369 -26.21 11.24 -3.72
C ARG A 369 -25.08 11.20 -4.74
N ILE A 370 -24.61 12.38 -5.12
CA ILE A 370 -23.47 12.58 -6.01
C ILE A 370 -22.42 13.35 -5.23
N THR A 371 -21.21 12.81 -5.13
CA THR A 371 -20.08 13.48 -4.49
C THR A 371 -19.00 13.72 -5.54
N PHE A 372 -18.73 14.98 -5.84
CA PHE A 372 -17.69 15.40 -6.78
C PHE A 372 -16.57 16.11 -6.00
N ALA A 373 -15.47 15.39 -5.77
CA ALA A 373 -14.34 15.85 -4.98
C ALA A 373 -13.04 15.81 -5.81
N PRO A 374 -12.86 16.68 -6.81
CA PRO A 374 -11.60 16.75 -7.56
C PRO A 374 -10.44 17.26 -6.70
N ARG A 375 -9.26 16.68 -6.88
CA ARG A 375 -8.01 17.09 -6.22
C ARG A 375 -6.94 17.25 -7.28
N LEU A 376 -6.67 18.51 -7.66
CA LEU A 376 -5.75 18.82 -8.74
C LEU A 376 -4.32 18.42 -8.36
N ASP A 377 -3.61 17.80 -9.31
CA ASP A 377 -2.23 17.36 -9.14
C ASP A 377 -2.02 16.54 -7.86
N PHE A 378 -2.79 15.47 -7.73
CA PHE A 378 -2.77 14.58 -6.56
C PHE A 378 -3.18 15.27 -5.24
N GLY A 379 -3.89 16.39 -5.33
CA GLY A 379 -4.24 17.22 -4.17
C GLY A 379 -3.17 18.22 -3.75
N ARG A 380 -2.08 18.37 -4.50
CA ARG A 380 -1.05 19.39 -4.20
C ARG A 380 -1.48 20.81 -4.57
N LEU A 381 -2.42 20.94 -5.50
CA LEU A 381 -2.97 22.23 -5.89
C LEU A 381 -4.35 22.44 -5.26
N PRO A 382 -4.61 23.64 -4.66
CA PRO A 382 -5.92 23.98 -4.15
C PRO A 382 -7.01 23.77 -5.22
N THR A 383 -8.16 23.26 -4.81
CA THR A 383 -9.28 23.03 -5.75
C THR A 383 -10.46 23.88 -5.35
N ARG A 384 -10.89 24.78 -6.23
CA ARG A 384 -12.10 25.60 -6.05
C ARG A 384 -13.15 25.23 -7.08
N LEU A 385 -14.40 25.16 -6.63
CA LEU A 385 -15.56 24.81 -7.44
C LEU A 385 -16.49 26.01 -7.53
N VAL A 386 -16.94 26.31 -8.74
CA VAL A 386 -17.93 27.36 -8.99
C VAL A 386 -19.20 26.71 -9.52
N ILE A 387 -20.32 26.96 -8.85
CA ILE A 387 -21.64 26.54 -9.33
C ILE A 387 -22.02 27.44 -10.50
N ARG A 388 -22.40 26.83 -11.62
CA ARG A 388 -22.85 27.48 -12.85
C ARG A 388 -24.21 26.92 -13.27
N ASP A 389 -24.90 27.63 -14.14
CA ASP A 389 -26.11 27.08 -14.76
C ASP A 389 -25.76 25.80 -15.54
N GLY A 390 -26.42 24.71 -15.18
CA GLY A 390 -26.20 23.38 -15.77
C GLY A 390 -25.02 22.57 -15.21
N GLY A 391 -24.31 23.02 -14.15
CA GLY A 391 -23.27 22.19 -13.51
C GLY A 391 -22.23 22.94 -12.66
N LEU A 392 -21.00 22.43 -12.68
CA LEU A 392 -19.86 22.96 -11.93
C LEU A 392 -18.69 23.26 -12.86
N GLU A 393 -17.88 24.25 -12.49
CA GLU A 393 -16.61 24.60 -13.10
C GLU A 393 -15.49 24.48 -12.05
N ILE A 394 -14.33 23.92 -12.43
CA ILE A 394 -13.14 23.94 -11.59
C ILE A 394 -12.32 25.19 -11.94
N ASP A 395 -12.19 26.09 -10.97
CA ASP A 395 -11.52 27.36 -11.16
C ASP A 395 -9.98 27.21 -11.20
N ASP A 396 -9.30 28.22 -11.73
CA ASP A 396 -7.82 28.32 -11.76
C ASP A 396 -7.09 27.11 -12.40
N THR A 397 -7.74 26.42 -13.34
CA THR A 397 -7.14 25.32 -14.11
C THR A 397 -6.48 25.82 -15.41
N ILE A 398 -5.35 25.23 -15.82
CA ILE A 398 -4.65 25.59 -17.07
C ILE A 398 -5.54 25.33 -18.29
N ASP A 399 -6.15 24.14 -18.31
CA ASP A 399 -7.14 23.73 -19.30
C ASP A 399 -8.51 23.67 -18.61
N PRO A 400 -9.59 24.21 -19.22
CA PRO A 400 -10.90 24.24 -18.59
C PRO A 400 -11.44 22.85 -18.23
N ILE A 401 -11.90 22.68 -16.99
CA ILE A 401 -12.55 21.45 -16.50
C ILE A 401 -13.93 21.79 -15.96
N VAL A 402 -14.97 21.12 -16.48
CA VAL A 402 -16.35 21.32 -16.04
C VAL A 402 -17.07 20.00 -15.81
N LEU A 403 -17.98 19.97 -14.85
CA LEU A 403 -18.95 18.90 -14.67
C LEU A 403 -20.31 19.39 -15.15
N ARG A 404 -20.76 18.93 -16.32
CA ARG A 404 -22.14 19.17 -16.77
C ARG A 404 -23.08 18.23 -16.01
N ALA A 405 -24.03 18.80 -15.29
CA ALA A 405 -24.99 18.10 -14.44
C ALA A 405 -26.31 18.88 -14.36
N PRO A 406 -27.09 18.93 -15.46
CA PRO A 406 -28.34 19.70 -15.48
C PRO A 406 -29.34 19.14 -14.48
N GLY A 407 -30.01 20.02 -13.75
CA GLY A 407 -31.04 19.64 -12.77
C GLY A 407 -30.50 19.08 -11.45
N VAL A 408 -29.20 19.18 -11.19
CA VAL A 408 -28.60 18.84 -9.89
C VAL A 408 -28.35 20.13 -9.11
N GLU A 409 -28.91 20.21 -7.91
CA GLU A 409 -28.58 21.24 -6.93
C GLU A 409 -27.33 20.82 -6.14
N TRP A 410 -26.41 21.76 -5.96
CA TRP A 410 -25.10 21.51 -5.37
C TRP A 410 -24.90 22.28 -4.08
N GLU A 411 -24.39 21.60 -3.07
CA GLU A 411 -23.83 22.16 -1.85
C GLU A 411 -22.30 22.05 -1.94
N LEU A 412 -21.59 23.15 -1.74
CA LEU A 412 -20.13 23.15 -1.67
C LEU A 412 -19.68 23.01 -0.21
N LEU A 413 -18.78 22.06 0.03
CA LEU A 413 -18.14 21.84 1.30
C LEU A 413 -16.66 22.21 1.18
N ASP A 414 -16.18 23.01 2.13
CA ASP A 414 -14.76 23.35 2.24
C ASP A 414 -14.02 22.28 3.05
N GLU A 415 -12.98 21.72 2.46
CA GLU A 415 -12.08 20.71 3.03
C GLU A 415 -10.65 21.24 2.97
N GLY A 416 -10.33 22.16 3.87
CA GLY A 416 -9.03 22.84 3.89
C GLY A 416 -8.82 23.69 2.63
N SER A 417 -7.83 23.34 1.81
CA SER A 417 -7.53 24.01 0.54
C SER A 417 -8.36 23.51 -0.64
N HIS A 418 -9.24 22.52 -0.44
CA HIS A 418 -10.04 21.93 -1.50
C HIS A 418 -11.53 22.08 -1.23
N GLN A 419 -12.31 22.01 -2.29
CA GLN A 419 -13.76 21.96 -2.21
C GLN A 419 -14.29 20.62 -2.74
N THR A 420 -15.39 20.20 -2.14
CA THR A 420 -16.18 19.05 -2.56
C THR A 420 -17.61 19.52 -2.83
N ALA A 421 -18.18 19.12 -3.97
CA ALA A 421 -19.59 19.39 -4.26
C ALA A 421 -20.44 18.16 -3.97
N ILE A 422 -21.50 18.35 -3.18
CA ILE A 422 -22.49 17.33 -2.86
C ILE A 422 -23.79 17.68 -3.60
N GLY A 423 -24.21 16.78 -4.48
CA GLY A 423 -25.48 16.85 -5.18
C GLY A 423 -26.46 15.82 -4.62
N LYS A 424 -27.72 16.21 -4.45
CA LYS A 424 -28.82 15.29 -4.11
C LYS A 424 -29.91 15.42 -5.16
N VAL A 425 -30.36 14.30 -5.72
CA VAL A 425 -31.38 14.29 -6.77
C VAL A 425 -32.35 13.13 -6.58
N THR A 426 -33.63 13.38 -6.81
CA THR A 426 -34.66 12.33 -6.81
C THR A 426 -34.97 11.92 -8.24
N LEU A 427 -34.58 10.71 -8.63
CA LEU A 427 -34.90 10.15 -9.93
C LEU A 427 -36.35 9.65 -9.98
N ARG A 428 -37.07 10.03 -11.04
CA ARG A 428 -38.46 9.63 -11.29
C ARG A 428 -38.63 8.66 -12.47
N GLY A 429 -37.51 8.09 -12.94
CA GLY A 429 -37.46 7.19 -14.10
C GLY A 429 -36.80 7.81 -15.33
N GLU A 430 -36.68 9.14 -15.39
CA GLU A 430 -35.88 9.82 -16.41
C GLU A 430 -34.39 9.67 -16.11
N PRO A 431 -33.55 9.36 -17.11
CA PRO A 431 -32.11 9.23 -16.91
C PRO A 431 -31.47 10.58 -16.60
N LEU A 432 -30.67 10.64 -15.55
CA LEU A 432 -29.78 11.77 -15.29
C LEU A 432 -28.41 11.47 -15.87
N ARG A 433 -27.80 12.43 -16.55
CA ARG A 433 -26.44 12.30 -17.05
C ARG A 433 -25.52 13.36 -16.49
N LEU A 434 -24.37 12.89 -16.03
CA LEU A 434 -23.23 13.71 -15.68
C LEU A 434 -22.14 13.56 -16.74
N GLU A 435 -21.52 14.66 -17.14
CA GLU A 435 -20.37 14.65 -18.04
C GLU A 435 -19.24 15.48 -17.43
N LEU A 436 -18.19 14.80 -16.97
CA LEU A 436 -16.94 15.45 -16.58
C LEU A 436 -16.13 15.68 -17.86
N ARG A 437 -15.93 16.95 -18.20
CA ARG A 437 -15.33 17.39 -19.46
C ARG A 437 -14.02 18.10 -19.19
N TYR A 438 -12.97 17.67 -19.86
CA TYR A 438 -11.67 18.32 -19.87
C TYR A 438 -11.45 19.06 -21.20
N GLY A 439 -10.80 20.22 -21.14
CA GLY A 439 -10.44 21.03 -22.31
C GLY A 439 -11.58 21.83 -22.92
N THR A 440 -12.68 22.01 -22.18
CA THR A 440 -13.78 22.88 -22.59
C THR A 440 -14.53 23.40 -21.37
N GLY A 441 -14.73 24.71 -21.29
CA GLY A 441 -15.56 25.36 -20.26
C GLY A 441 -17.07 25.27 -20.54
N SER A 442 -17.47 24.60 -21.63
CA SER A 442 -18.87 24.58 -22.06
C SER A 442 -19.69 23.55 -21.28
N LEU A 443 -20.69 24.04 -20.54
CA LEU A 443 -21.74 23.23 -19.90
C LEU A 443 -22.93 22.94 -20.84
N ARG A 444 -22.90 23.45 -22.08
CA ARG A 444 -23.98 23.25 -23.04
C ARG A 444 -24.07 21.79 -23.48
N GLU A 445 -25.27 21.34 -23.83
CA GLU A 445 -25.43 20.03 -24.45
C GLU A 445 -24.65 19.97 -25.78
N GLN A 446 -24.01 18.82 -26.04
CA GLN A 446 -23.28 18.64 -27.28
C GLN A 446 -24.27 18.42 -28.42
N GLN A 447 -24.45 19.44 -29.26
CA GLN A 447 -25.43 19.40 -30.36
C GLN A 447 -25.01 18.48 -31.53
N THR A 448 -23.73 18.13 -31.64
CA THR A 448 -23.22 17.39 -32.79
C THR A 448 -23.58 15.90 -32.78
N LEU A 449 -23.75 15.30 -31.60
CA LEU A 449 -24.00 13.87 -31.45
C LEU A 449 -24.96 13.63 -30.28
N PRO A 450 -26.14 13.03 -30.54
CA PRO A 450 -27.08 12.72 -29.49
C PRO A 450 -26.49 11.83 -28.39
N PRO A 451 -26.92 12.02 -27.15
CA PRO A 451 -26.64 11.18 -26.00
C PRO A 451 -26.51 9.66 -26.22
N GLN A 452 -27.53 9.04 -26.80
CA GLN A 452 -27.59 7.59 -27.00
C GLN A 452 -26.59 7.13 -28.08
N GLU A 453 -26.30 8.01 -29.05
CA GLU A 453 -25.36 7.70 -30.12
C GLU A 453 -23.91 7.70 -29.61
N ARG A 454 -23.56 8.56 -28.65
CA ARG A 454 -22.24 8.53 -27.99
C ARG A 454 -21.99 7.21 -27.27
N TYR A 455 -23.00 6.75 -26.52
CA TYR A 455 -23.00 5.44 -25.87
C TYR A 455 -22.81 4.30 -26.90
N ARG A 456 -23.68 4.27 -27.93
CA ARG A 456 -23.65 3.24 -28.97
C ARG A 456 -22.31 3.20 -29.69
N ARG A 457 -21.76 4.35 -30.08
CA ARG A 457 -20.45 4.44 -30.75
C ARG A 457 -19.30 4.03 -29.85
N THR A 458 -19.35 4.36 -28.57
CA THR A 458 -18.32 3.94 -27.60
C THR A 458 -18.34 2.42 -27.44
N LYS A 459 -19.53 1.83 -27.26
CA LYS A 459 -19.66 0.38 -27.17
C LYS A 459 -19.18 -0.30 -28.46
N LEU A 460 -19.62 0.18 -29.62
CA LEU A 460 -19.23 -0.35 -30.93
C LEU A 460 -17.71 -0.25 -31.18
N TYR A 461 -17.05 0.81 -30.71
CA TYR A 461 -15.59 0.96 -30.83
C TYR A 461 -14.86 -0.23 -30.20
N TRP A 462 -15.25 -0.60 -28.97
CA TRP A 462 -14.65 -1.73 -28.26
C TRP A 462 -15.07 -3.09 -28.82
N GLU A 463 -16.37 -3.29 -29.07
CA GLU A 463 -16.89 -4.56 -29.57
C GLU A 463 -16.34 -4.88 -30.95
N SER A 464 -16.38 -3.93 -31.88
CA SER A 464 -15.86 -4.16 -33.23
C SER A 464 -14.36 -4.45 -33.26
N TRP A 465 -13.60 -3.91 -32.30
CA TRP A 465 -12.19 -4.25 -32.14
C TRP A 465 -12.03 -5.68 -31.62
N ALA A 466 -12.72 -6.03 -30.54
CA ALA A 466 -12.59 -7.34 -29.91
C ALA A 466 -13.13 -8.48 -30.79
N ASP A 467 -14.14 -8.23 -31.62
CA ASP A 467 -14.73 -9.22 -32.52
C ASP A 467 -13.77 -9.67 -33.64
N ARG A 468 -12.72 -8.88 -33.92
CA ARG A 468 -11.67 -9.26 -34.89
C ARG A 468 -10.61 -10.18 -34.31
N LEU A 469 -10.58 -10.38 -33.00
CA LEU A 469 -9.55 -11.18 -32.34
C LEU A 469 -9.72 -12.67 -32.63
N VAL A 470 -8.61 -13.34 -32.94
CA VAL A 470 -8.52 -14.80 -33.03
C VAL A 470 -8.22 -15.34 -31.64
N LEU A 471 -9.25 -15.86 -30.97
CA LEU A 471 -9.12 -16.35 -29.61
C LEU A 471 -8.74 -17.84 -29.56
N PRO A 472 -7.95 -18.25 -28.56
CA PRO A 472 -7.70 -19.67 -28.32
C PRO A 472 -8.97 -20.40 -27.86
N LYS A 473 -9.00 -21.72 -28.08
CA LYS A 473 -10.11 -22.59 -27.64
C LYS A 473 -10.24 -22.65 -26.13
N ARG A 474 -9.11 -22.63 -25.42
CA ARG A 474 -9.05 -22.69 -23.96
C ARG A 474 -9.02 -21.28 -23.39
N GLU A 475 -9.88 -21.00 -22.42
CA GLU A 475 -10.00 -19.70 -21.74
C GLU A 475 -10.18 -18.48 -22.67
N GLY A 476 -10.78 -18.67 -23.86
CA GLY A 476 -11.02 -17.59 -24.82
C GLY A 476 -11.67 -16.32 -24.22
N PRO A 477 -12.72 -16.43 -23.37
CA PRO A 477 -13.30 -15.26 -22.70
C PRO A 477 -12.34 -14.49 -21.78
N LEU A 478 -11.46 -15.19 -21.06
CA LEU A 478 -10.43 -14.54 -20.23
C LEU A 478 -9.39 -13.84 -21.11
N VAL A 479 -8.90 -14.50 -22.16
CA VAL A 479 -7.95 -13.92 -23.13
C VAL A 479 -8.54 -12.67 -23.78
N ARG A 480 -9.81 -12.70 -24.18
CA ARG A 480 -10.54 -11.54 -24.71
C ARG A 480 -10.56 -10.37 -23.73
N ARG A 481 -10.81 -10.64 -22.44
CA ARG A 481 -10.82 -9.59 -21.41
C ARG A 481 -9.43 -9.02 -21.17
N SER A 482 -8.40 -9.85 -21.09
CA SER A 482 -7.01 -9.39 -20.99
C SER A 482 -6.60 -8.55 -22.20
N ALA A 483 -6.99 -8.96 -23.41
CA ALA A 483 -6.72 -8.20 -24.63
C ALA A 483 -7.40 -6.82 -24.62
N LEU A 484 -8.64 -6.71 -24.13
CA LEU A 484 -9.32 -5.43 -23.94
C LEU A 484 -8.58 -4.51 -22.96
N VAL A 485 -8.02 -5.08 -21.88
CA VAL A 485 -7.19 -4.31 -20.94
C VAL A 485 -5.92 -3.80 -21.63
N LEU A 486 -5.17 -4.67 -22.32
CA LEU A 486 -3.99 -4.27 -23.09
C LEU A 486 -4.31 -3.19 -24.12
N LYS A 487 -5.42 -3.35 -24.86
CA LYS A 487 -5.90 -2.33 -25.80
C LYS A 487 -6.25 -1.02 -25.11
N GLY A 488 -6.82 -1.09 -23.90
CA GLY A 488 -7.11 0.06 -23.06
C GLY A 488 -5.85 0.82 -22.62
N LEU A 489 -4.71 0.14 -22.49
CA LEU A 489 -3.41 0.71 -22.14
C LEU A 489 -2.67 1.33 -23.34
N CYS A 490 -3.08 1.03 -24.58
CA CYS A 490 -2.53 1.64 -25.78
C CYS A 490 -2.97 3.11 -25.88
N TYR A 491 -2.01 4.04 -25.82
CA TYR A 491 -2.24 5.46 -26.03
C TYR A 491 -2.40 5.76 -27.51
N GLY A 492 -3.65 5.77 -27.98
CA GLY A 492 -4.03 5.87 -29.38
C GLY A 492 -3.49 7.07 -30.17
N PRO A 493 -3.24 8.27 -29.58
CA PRO A 493 -2.75 9.41 -30.35
C PRO A 493 -1.34 9.28 -30.91
N THR A 494 -0.49 8.45 -30.28
CA THR A 494 0.91 8.30 -30.71
C THR A 494 1.35 6.83 -30.82
N GLY A 495 0.67 5.89 -30.17
CA GLY A 495 1.00 4.47 -30.20
C GLY A 495 1.79 3.95 -28.99
N GLY A 496 2.24 4.82 -28.08
CA GLY A 496 2.89 4.39 -26.83
C GLY A 496 1.96 3.52 -25.99
N ILE A 497 2.48 2.50 -25.31
CA ILE A 497 1.68 1.57 -24.49
C ILE A 497 2.19 1.65 -23.06
N VAL A 498 1.32 2.05 -22.12
CA VAL A 498 1.74 2.17 -20.72
C VAL A 498 1.81 0.80 -20.05
N ALA A 499 2.72 0.65 -19.08
CA ALA A 499 2.85 -0.60 -18.32
C ALA A 499 1.63 -0.83 -17.40
N ALA A 500 1.10 0.23 -16.78
CA ALA A 500 -0.15 0.19 -16.02
C ALA A 500 -0.91 1.53 -16.05
N ALA A 501 -2.19 1.50 -15.68
CA ALA A 501 -3.02 2.71 -15.60
C ALA A 501 -2.76 3.56 -14.33
N THR A 502 -2.00 3.05 -13.37
CA THR A 502 -1.83 3.61 -12.02
C THR A 502 -0.35 3.80 -11.66
N THR A 503 -0.11 4.59 -10.61
CA THR A 503 1.19 4.70 -9.94
C THR A 503 1.14 4.11 -8.54
N SER A 504 2.29 3.73 -8.00
CA SER A 504 2.55 3.55 -6.56
C SER A 504 1.69 2.52 -5.87
N LEU A 505 1.25 1.50 -6.61
CA LEU A 505 0.74 0.29 -6.00
C LEU A 505 1.92 -0.56 -5.51
N PRO A 506 1.83 -1.13 -4.31
CA PRO A 506 2.95 -1.82 -3.69
C PRO A 506 3.17 -3.22 -4.25
N GLU A 507 4.44 -3.61 -4.44
CA GLU A 507 4.79 -5.02 -4.66
C GLU A 507 4.43 -5.90 -3.44
N HIS A 508 4.46 -5.33 -2.24
CA HIS A 508 4.03 -5.94 -0.98
C HIS A 508 3.32 -4.91 -0.09
N LEU A 509 2.12 -5.22 0.43
CA LEU A 509 1.35 -4.29 1.25
C LEU A 509 2.16 -3.76 2.44
N GLY A 510 2.16 -2.44 2.62
CA GLY A 510 2.97 -1.73 3.61
C GLY A 510 4.46 -1.67 3.31
N GLY A 511 4.90 -2.13 2.13
CA GLY A 511 6.28 -2.07 1.65
C GLY A 511 6.61 -0.75 0.95
N ILE A 512 7.90 -0.57 0.65
CA ILE A 512 8.42 0.68 0.04
C ILE A 512 8.58 0.62 -1.48
N ARG A 513 8.27 -0.53 -2.09
CA ARG A 513 8.50 -0.83 -3.50
C ARG A 513 7.25 -0.49 -4.29
N ASN A 514 7.06 0.82 -4.47
CA ASN A 514 5.84 1.43 -5.01
C ASN A 514 6.28 2.36 -6.14
N TRP A 515 6.06 1.97 -7.40
CA TRP A 515 6.61 2.65 -8.59
C TRP A 515 5.54 3.25 -9.49
N ASP A 516 5.88 4.27 -10.25
CA ASP A 516 4.98 4.85 -11.24
C ASP A 516 5.04 4.08 -12.57
N TYR A 517 4.01 3.28 -12.85
CA TYR A 517 3.92 2.41 -14.03
C TYR A 517 3.15 3.06 -15.21
N ARG A 518 2.82 4.35 -15.14
CA ARG A 518 2.02 5.05 -16.17
C ARG A 518 2.78 5.45 -17.42
N TYR A 519 4.01 4.96 -17.57
CA TYR A 519 4.90 5.27 -18.68
C TYR A 519 5.03 4.08 -19.64
N CYS A 520 5.56 4.37 -20.83
CA CYS A 520 5.83 3.37 -21.85
C CYS A 520 7.22 2.78 -21.63
N TRP A 521 7.29 1.63 -20.95
CA TRP A 521 8.50 0.80 -20.93
C TRP A 521 8.65 0.09 -22.27
N LEU A 522 9.83 0.17 -22.87
CA LEU A 522 10.06 -0.35 -24.22
C LEU A 522 9.79 -1.86 -24.30
N ARG A 523 10.26 -2.60 -23.30
CA ARG A 523 10.06 -4.04 -23.15
C ARG A 523 8.58 -4.39 -22.98
N ASP A 524 7.93 -3.82 -21.97
CA ASP A 524 6.54 -4.09 -21.61
C ASP A 524 5.59 -3.76 -22.76
N ALA A 525 5.84 -2.64 -23.45
CA ALA A 525 5.08 -2.23 -24.63
C ALA A 525 5.27 -3.21 -25.80
N ALA A 526 6.51 -3.64 -26.09
CA ALA A 526 6.78 -4.63 -27.12
C ALA A 526 6.14 -6.00 -26.82
N MET A 527 6.18 -6.44 -25.56
CA MET A 527 5.54 -7.68 -25.11
C MET A 527 4.00 -7.59 -25.19
N SER A 528 3.42 -6.46 -24.80
CA SER A 528 1.98 -6.20 -24.91
C SER A 528 1.52 -6.20 -26.37
N ALA A 529 2.27 -5.53 -27.24
CA ALA A 529 2.03 -5.53 -28.68
C ALA A 529 2.16 -6.95 -29.28
N SER A 530 3.18 -7.71 -28.89
CA SER A 530 3.37 -9.11 -29.30
C SER A 530 2.19 -9.99 -28.91
N ALA A 531 1.66 -9.84 -27.69
CA ALA A 531 0.47 -10.56 -27.25
C ALA A 531 -0.76 -10.24 -28.12
N LEU A 532 -0.94 -8.98 -28.52
CA LEU A 532 -2.02 -8.55 -29.41
C LEU A 532 -1.84 -9.06 -30.85
N VAL A 533 -0.60 -9.11 -31.36
CA VAL A 533 -0.27 -9.68 -32.68
C VAL A 533 -0.66 -11.17 -32.74
N LYS A 534 -0.39 -11.94 -31.68
CA LYS A 534 -0.80 -13.36 -31.58
C LYS A 534 -2.32 -13.56 -31.66
N LEU A 535 -3.10 -12.53 -31.36
CA LEU A 535 -4.56 -12.53 -31.46
C LEU A 535 -5.07 -11.90 -32.78
N GLY A 536 -4.19 -11.53 -33.71
CA GLY A 536 -4.55 -10.93 -35.00
C GLY A 536 -4.77 -9.41 -34.97
N SER A 537 -4.38 -8.72 -33.88
CA SER A 537 -4.48 -7.25 -33.79
C SER A 537 -3.15 -6.59 -34.09
N PHE A 538 -2.98 -6.11 -35.32
CA PHE A 538 -1.71 -5.54 -35.80
C PHE A 538 -1.63 -4.02 -35.65
N SER A 539 -2.77 -3.31 -35.63
CA SER A 539 -2.80 -1.84 -35.60
C SER A 539 -2.07 -1.24 -34.41
N GLU A 540 -2.21 -1.85 -33.23
CA GLU A 540 -1.57 -1.39 -32.00
C GLU A 540 -0.06 -1.57 -32.05
N ALA A 541 0.41 -2.70 -32.59
CA ALA A 541 1.84 -2.97 -32.76
C ALA A 541 2.47 -2.01 -33.77
N MET A 542 1.81 -1.76 -34.90
CA MET A 542 2.29 -0.81 -35.91
C MET A 542 2.38 0.61 -35.36
N ALA A 543 1.35 1.07 -34.64
CA ALA A 543 1.38 2.38 -33.98
C ALA A 543 2.51 2.48 -32.94
N PHE A 544 2.78 1.41 -32.18
CA PHE A 544 3.91 1.37 -31.27
C PHE A 544 5.27 1.41 -32.00
N LEU A 545 5.41 0.74 -33.15
CA LEU A 545 6.64 0.83 -33.94
C LEU A 545 6.85 2.22 -34.55
N ASP A 546 5.78 2.89 -35.01
CA ASP A 546 5.85 4.29 -35.45
C ASP A 546 6.26 5.22 -34.30
N TRP A 547 5.74 4.97 -33.09
CA TRP A 547 6.16 5.67 -31.88
C TRP A 547 7.65 5.44 -31.58
N MET A 548 8.11 4.19 -31.68
CA MET A 548 9.51 3.80 -31.47
C MET A 548 10.45 4.48 -32.46
N LEU A 549 10.07 4.55 -33.75
CA LEU A 549 10.82 5.28 -34.77
C LEU A 549 10.99 6.75 -34.38
N ALA A 550 9.90 7.40 -33.92
CA ALA A 550 9.97 8.78 -33.45
C ALA A 550 10.82 8.95 -32.17
N VAL A 551 10.93 7.93 -31.33
CA VAL A 551 11.85 7.93 -30.17
C VAL A 551 13.30 7.79 -30.63
N VAL A 552 13.59 6.84 -31.51
CA VAL A 552 14.93 6.62 -32.07
C VAL A 552 15.44 7.85 -32.82
N ASP A 553 14.59 8.48 -33.63
CA ASP A 553 14.96 9.68 -34.39
C ASP A 553 15.26 10.90 -33.49
N ARG A 554 14.77 10.90 -32.24
CA ARG A 554 15.06 11.93 -31.23
C ARG A 554 16.23 11.56 -30.31
N ALA A 555 16.56 10.27 -30.21
CA ALA A 555 17.65 9.80 -29.38
C ALA A 555 19.00 10.23 -29.95
N ALA A 556 19.99 10.45 -29.08
CA ALA A 556 21.34 10.80 -29.51
C ALA A 556 21.98 9.67 -30.37
N ALA A 557 21.66 8.42 -30.04
CA ALA A 557 21.99 7.22 -30.81
C ALA A 557 21.09 6.05 -30.34
N PRO A 558 20.83 5.02 -31.17
CA PRO A 558 20.02 3.86 -30.79
C PRO A 558 20.49 3.14 -29.53
N GLU A 559 21.80 3.06 -29.31
CA GLU A 559 22.41 2.45 -28.13
C GLU A 559 22.24 3.26 -26.83
N ARG A 560 21.67 4.46 -26.92
CA ARG A 560 21.37 5.36 -25.79
C ARG A 560 19.87 5.44 -25.48
N LEU A 561 19.07 4.51 -26.00
CA LEU A 561 17.67 4.40 -25.60
C LEU A 561 17.56 4.22 -24.08
N MET A 562 16.57 4.90 -23.50
CA MET A 562 16.21 4.79 -22.09
C MET A 562 15.22 3.63 -21.92
N PRO A 563 15.10 3.05 -20.72
CA PRO A 563 14.16 1.94 -20.49
C PRO A 563 12.70 2.34 -20.71
N LEU A 564 12.36 3.59 -20.41
CA LEU A 564 10.99 4.10 -20.46
C LEU A 564 10.90 5.55 -20.94
N TYR A 565 9.73 5.90 -21.50
CA TYR A 565 9.38 7.24 -21.96
C TYR A 565 7.93 7.58 -21.60
N THR A 566 7.60 8.87 -21.63
CA THR A 566 6.20 9.35 -21.64
C THR A 566 5.41 8.75 -22.81
N VAL A 567 4.08 8.75 -22.77
CA VAL A 567 3.27 8.22 -23.88
C VAL A 567 3.49 8.99 -25.20
N THR A 568 4.03 10.20 -25.12
CA THR A 568 4.42 11.04 -26.27
C THR A 568 5.86 10.82 -26.77
N GLY A 569 6.61 9.90 -26.16
CA GLY A 569 7.98 9.56 -26.56
C GLY A 569 9.04 10.59 -26.11
N HIS A 570 8.72 11.39 -25.10
CA HIS A 570 9.68 12.26 -24.41
C HIS A 570 10.20 11.60 -23.14
N GLU A 571 11.36 12.04 -22.65
CA GLU A 571 11.92 11.60 -21.38
C GLU A 571 10.95 11.81 -20.22
N VAL A 572 10.93 10.85 -19.29
CA VAL A 572 10.17 10.95 -18.04
C VAL A 572 10.89 11.90 -17.08
N GLY A 573 10.14 12.66 -16.27
CA GLY A 573 10.69 13.53 -15.22
C GLY A 573 11.51 12.77 -14.17
N ALA A 574 12.18 13.51 -13.26
CA ALA A 574 12.84 12.87 -12.12
C ALA A 574 11.79 12.19 -11.22
N GLU A 575 12.17 11.08 -10.58
CA GLU A 575 11.36 10.45 -9.54
C GLU A 575 11.19 11.42 -8.37
N ALA A 576 9.96 11.57 -7.91
CA ALA A 576 9.61 12.40 -6.76
C ALA A 576 8.58 11.69 -5.89
N GLU A 577 8.63 11.95 -4.59
CA GLU A 577 7.67 11.42 -3.62
C GLU A 577 6.56 12.44 -3.32
N ILE A 578 5.34 11.96 -3.13
CA ILE A 578 4.19 12.74 -2.66
C ILE A 578 3.91 12.31 -1.22
N ALA A 579 4.53 12.98 -0.26
CA ALA A 579 4.51 12.59 1.15
C ALA A 579 3.12 12.73 1.80
N GLU A 580 2.28 13.62 1.24
CA GLU A 580 0.95 13.92 1.73
C GLU A 580 -0.01 12.74 1.54
N LEU A 581 0.26 11.85 0.58
CA LEU A 581 -0.57 10.68 0.33
C LEU A 581 -0.21 9.54 1.29
N ALA A 582 -1.24 8.84 1.79
CA ALA A 582 -1.09 7.72 2.71
C ALA A 582 -0.49 6.47 2.04
N GLY A 583 -0.59 6.37 0.72
CA GLY A 583 -0.25 5.18 -0.04
C GLY A 583 -1.39 4.17 -0.14
N TYR A 584 -1.37 3.35 -1.20
CA TYR A 584 -2.34 2.26 -1.33
C TYR A 584 -2.18 1.30 -0.16
N ALA A 585 -3.27 1.08 0.58
CA ALA A 585 -3.26 0.29 1.79
C ALA A 585 -2.20 0.72 2.84
N GLY A 586 -1.91 2.02 2.94
CA GLY A 586 -0.88 2.56 3.83
C GLY A 586 0.56 2.33 3.35
N SER A 587 0.74 1.86 2.10
CA SER A 587 2.06 1.52 1.54
C SER A 587 2.76 2.77 1.03
N ARG A 588 3.81 3.19 1.73
CA ARG A 588 4.59 4.40 1.43
C ARG A 588 6.01 4.05 0.98
N PRO A 589 6.65 4.93 0.18
CA PRO A 589 6.15 6.23 -0.29
C PRO A 589 5.25 6.12 -1.54
N VAL A 590 4.53 7.19 -1.85
CA VAL A 590 3.87 7.37 -3.16
C VAL A 590 4.83 8.13 -4.07
N ARG A 591 5.08 7.60 -5.26
CA ARG A 591 6.02 8.12 -6.26
C ARG A 591 5.32 8.61 -7.52
N VAL A 592 5.91 9.63 -8.13
CA VAL A 592 5.63 10.06 -9.50
C VAL A 592 6.94 10.16 -10.27
N GLY A 593 6.92 9.84 -11.56
CA GLY A 593 8.16 9.56 -12.28
C GLY A 593 8.77 8.21 -11.87
N ASN A 594 9.91 7.87 -12.45
CA ASN A 594 10.57 6.60 -12.13
C ASN A 594 12.09 6.71 -12.31
N ALA A 595 12.84 6.27 -11.30
CA ALA A 595 14.30 6.33 -11.31
C ALA A 595 14.97 5.45 -12.39
N ALA A 596 14.25 4.44 -12.92
CA ALA A 596 14.73 3.61 -14.03
C ALA A 596 15.06 4.42 -15.29
N ARG A 597 14.58 5.67 -15.41
CA ARG A 597 14.97 6.58 -16.50
C ARG A 597 16.49 6.74 -16.68
N GLY A 598 17.26 6.59 -15.60
CA GLY A 598 18.72 6.71 -15.60
C GLY A 598 19.45 5.38 -15.72
N GLN A 599 18.74 4.26 -15.77
CA GLN A 599 19.35 2.94 -15.83
C GLN A 599 19.73 2.56 -17.26
N VAL A 600 20.82 1.81 -17.37
CA VAL A 600 21.15 1.05 -18.58
C VAL A 600 20.43 -0.29 -18.48
N GLN A 601 19.58 -0.58 -19.47
CA GLN A 601 18.90 -1.87 -19.65
C GLN A 601 19.14 -2.31 -21.10
N LEU A 602 19.99 -3.32 -21.28
CA LEU A 602 20.36 -3.80 -22.63
C LEU A 602 19.31 -4.75 -23.21
N ASP A 603 18.37 -5.21 -22.39
CA ASP A 603 17.37 -6.18 -22.80
C ASP A 603 16.29 -5.58 -23.72
N VAL A 604 16.12 -4.25 -23.73
CA VAL A 604 15.05 -3.56 -24.48
C VAL A 604 15.07 -3.83 -25.98
N PHE A 605 16.23 -4.12 -26.56
CA PHE A 605 16.40 -4.30 -28.02
C PHE A 605 15.76 -5.59 -28.54
N GLY A 606 15.84 -6.67 -27.77
CA GLY A 606 15.35 -8.00 -28.15
C GLY A 606 13.84 -8.04 -28.42
N PRO A 607 12.99 -7.62 -27.47
CA PRO A 607 11.54 -7.59 -27.64
C PRO A 607 11.08 -6.74 -28.83
N ILE A 608 11.77 -5.65 -29.16
CA ILE A 608 11.44 -4.79 -30.31
C ILE A 608 11.69 -5.55 -31.63
N ALA A 609 12.86 -6.18 -31.78
CA ALA A 609 13.17 -6.97 -32.97
C ALA A 609 12.26 -8.20 -33.11
N GLU A 610 11.94 -8.86 -32.00
CA GLU A 610 10.97 -9.96 -31.94
C GLU A 610 9.57 -9.52 -32.37
N LEU A 611 9.11 -8.33 -31.99
CA LEU A 611 7.81 -7.81 -32.43
C LEU A 611 7.74 -7.66 -33.95
N VAL A 612 8.78 -7.10 -34.58
CA VAL A 612 8.85 -6.97 -36.04
C VAL A 612 8.87 -8.35 -36.71
N TRP A 613 9.63 -9.29 -36.16
CA TRP A 613 9.65 -10.67 -36.62
C TRP A 613 8.27 -11.33 -36.56
N GLN A 614 7.55 -11.20 -35.45
CA GLN A 614 6.20 -11.76 -35.31
C GLN A 614 5.18 -11.14 -36.26
N LEU A 615 5.27 -9.83 -36.52
CA LEU A 615 4.43 -9.15 -37.52
C LEU A 615 4.68 -9.71 -38.92
N LEU A 616 5.94 -9.93 -39.30
CA LEU A 616 6.29 -10.53 -40.59
C LEU A 616 5.81 -11.98 -40.70
N LEU A 617 5.94 -12.78 -39.64
CA LEU A 617 5.37 -14.14 -39.59
C LEU A 617 3.85 -14.16 -39.71
N ALA A 618 3.18 -13.13 -39.20
CA ALA A 618 1.74 -12.95 -39.31
C ALA A 618 1.31 -12.28 -40.64
N GLU A 619 2.24 -12.09 -41.59
CA GLU A 619 2.01 -11.43 -42.89
C GLU A 619 1.43 -10.01 -42.76
N ALA A 620 1.74 -9.32 -41.66
CA ALA A 620 1.34 -7.93 -41.45
C ALA A 620 2.14 -6.97 -42.35
N PRO A 621 1.58 -5.78 -42.68
CA PRO A 621 2.20 -4.84 -43.63
C PRO A 621 3.37 -4.06 -43.00
N VAL A 622 4.48 -4.74 -42.74
CA VAL A 622 5.70 -4.15 -42.20
C VAL A 622 6.43 -3.34 -43.29
N SER A 623 6.75 -2.06 -43.01
CA SER A 623 7.42 -1.14 -43.92
C SER A 623 8.95 -1.24 -43.85
N SER A 624 9.64 -0.58 -44.79
CA SER A 624 11.10 -0.43 -44.76
C SER A 624 11.60 0.37 -43.54
N GLU A 625 10.75 1.24 -42.97
CA GLU A 625 11.10 1.96 -41.74
C GLU A 625 11.14 1.02 -40.53
N HIS A 626 10.24 0.04 -40.43
CA HIS A 626 10.33 -0.97 -39.38
C HIS A 626 11.58 -1.84 -39.53
N TRP A 627 12.03 -2.08 -40.77
CA TRP A 627 13.33 -2.71 -41.00
C TRP A 627 14.50 -1.83 -40.52
N ARG A 628 14.47 -0.51 -40.77
CA ARG A 628 15.43 0.45 -40.22
C ARG A 628 15.48 0.39 -38.69
N LEU A 629 14.34 0.19 -38.04
CA LEU A 629 14.29 0.00 -36.58
C LEU A 629 15.04 -1.25 -36.14
N VAL A 630 14.87 -2.38 -36.84
CA VAL A 630 15.63 -3.62 -36.55
C VAL A 630 17.13 -3.41 -36.74
N GLU A 631 17.54 -2.76 -37.84
CA GLU A 631 18.96 -2.41 -38.06
C GLU A 631 19.51 -1.53 -36.93
N ALA A 632 18.72 -0.56 -36.44
CA ALA A 632 19.09 0.27 -35.30
C ALA A 632 19.22 -0.54 -33.99
N MET A 633 18.35 -1.52 -33.74
CA MET A 633 18.45 -2.41 -32.57
C MET A 633 19.70 -3.28 -32.63
N VAL A 634 20.01 -3.86 -33.79
CA VAL A 634 21.22 -4.68 -33.97
C VAL A 634 22.48 -3.84 -33.84
N GLY A 635 22.51 -2.65 -34.43
CA GLY A 635 23.63 -1.70 -34.26
C GLY A 635 23.82 -1.27 -32.80
N ALA A 636 22.72 -1.09 -32.06
CA ALA A 636 22.79 -0.79 -30.63
C ALA A 636 23.40 -1.93 -29.81
N VAL A 637 23.01 -3.17 -30.14
CA VAL A 637 23.59 -4.38 -29.55
C VAL A 637 25.07 -4.47 -29.87
N GLU A 638 25.47 -4.35 -31.15
CA GLU A 638 26.88 -4.38 -31.57
C GLU A 638 27.75 -3.40 -30.76
N ALA A 639 27.23 -2.19 -30.52
CA ALA A 639 27.94 -1.14 -29.79
C ALA A 639 28.11 -1.41 -28.30
N ARG A 640 27.18 -2.11 -27.63
CA ARG A 640 27.10 -2.11 -26.15
C ARG A 640 26.90 -3.45 -25.47
N TRP A 641 26.65 -4.53 -26.20
CA TRP A 641 26.29 -5.83 -25.60
C TRP A 641 27.34 -6.35 -24.61
N HIS A 642 28.60 -5.93 -24.70
CA HIS A 642 29.69 -6.35 -23.83
C HIS A 642 29.68 -5.63 -22.46
N GLU A 643 28.88 -4.59 -22.27
CA GLU A 643 28.80 -3.85 -21.00
C GLU A 643 27.90 -4.56 -19.95
N PRO A 644 28.13 -4.38 -18.64
CA PRO A 644 27.15 -4.74 -17.62
C PRO A 644 25.98 -3.74 -17.57
N ASP A 645 24.80 -4.19 -17.15
CA ASP A 645 23.56 -3.39 -17.05
C ASP A 645 22.82 -3.61 -15.71
N HIS A 646 21.62 -3.06 -15.55
CA HIS A 646 20.83 -3.22 -14.30
C HIS A 646 19.82 -4.38 -14.37
N GLY A 647 19.81 -5.14 -15.47
CA GLY A 647 18.85 -6.21 -15.71
C GLY A 647 17.42 -5.71 -15.91
N ILE A 648 16.51 -6.68 -16.07
CA ILE A 648 15.09 -6.46 -16.32
C ILE A 648 14.32 -5.93 -15.09
N TRP A 649 14.82 -6.23 -13.88
CA TRP A 649 14.14 -5.96 -12.61
C TRP A 649 14.51 -4.64 -11.92
N GLU A 650 15.22 -3.76 -12.63
CA GLU A 650 15.53 -2.40 -12.18
C GLU A 650 16.30 -2.33 -10.85
N ILE A 651 17.13 -3.34 -10.61
CA ILE A 651 17.88 -3.58 -9.38
C ILE A 651 18.70 -2.34 -8.98
N ARG A 652 18.61 -1.90 -7.71
CA ARG A 652 19.33 -0.72 -7.18
C ARG A 652 20.71 -1.09 -6.61
N LYS A 653 21.46 -1.92 -7.36
CA LYS A 653 22.84 -2.35 -7.08
C LYS A 653 23.76 -2.02 -8.26
N PRO A 654 25.09 -2.18 -8.11
CA PRO A 654 26.01 -2.07 -9.24
C PRO A 654 25.62 -2.98 -10.39
N ARG A 655 25.91 -2.52 -11.62
CA ARG A 655 25.59 -3.24 -12.85
C ARG A 655 26.28 -4.60 -12.92
N ARG A 656 25.60 -5.60 -13.50
CA ARG A 656 26.13 -6.96 -13.71
C ARG A 656 25.90 -7.41 -15.16
N HIS A 657 26.57 -8.48 -15.56
CA HIS A 657 26.27 -9.14 -16.84
C HIS A 657 25.06 -10.06 -16.67
N HIS A 658 23.86 -9.48 -16.65
CA HIS A 658 22.62 -10.23 -16.45
C HIS A 658 22.36 -11.19 -17.61
N VAL A 659 22.10 -12.46 -17.30
CA VAL A 659 21.91 -13.51 -18.32
C VAL A 659 20.74 -13.16 -19.24
N HIS A 660 19.62 -12.72 -18.66
CA HIS A 660 18.46 -12.26 -19.42
C HIS A 660 18.82 -11.16 -20.44
N SER A 661 19.55 -10.12 -20.02
CA SER A 661 19.93 -9.02 -20.89
C SER A 661 20.81 -9.49 -22.06
N LYS A 662 21.75 -10.40 -21.82
CA LYS A 662 22.59 -10.97 -22.89
C LYS A 662 21.77 -11.81 -23.86
N VAL A 663 20.83 -12.61 -23.36
CA VAL A 663 19.90 -13.38 -24.20
C VAL A 663 19.06 -12.46 -25.09
N MET A 664 18.58 -11.33 -24.56
CA MET A 664 17.82 -10.36 -25.37
C MET A 664 18.68 -9.63 -26.40
N CYS A 665 19.95 -9.34 -26.10
CA CYS A 665 20.93 -8.89 -27.09
C CYS A 665 21.11 -9.92 -28.21
N TRP A 666 21.30 -11.19 -27.86
CA TRP A 666 21.39 -12.29 -28.84
C TRP A 666 20.13 -12.38 -29.70
N LEU A 667 18.95 -12.31 -29.07
CA LEU A 667 17.65 -12.37 -29.75
C LEU A 667 17.49 -11.26 -30.78
N ALA A 668 17.90 -10.03 -30.45
CA ALA A 668 17.83 -8.92 -31.39
C ALA A 668 18.62 -9.19 -32.68
N VAL A 669 19.85 -9.71 -32.55
CA VAL A 669 20.70 -10.07 -33.70
C VAL A 669 20.13 -11.26 -34.44
N ASP A 670 19.66 -12.28 -33.72
CA ASP A 670 19.05 -13.47 -34.32
C ASP A 670 17.83 -13.12 -35.17
N ARG A 671 16.91 -12.30 -34.65
CA ARG A 671 15.76 -11.83 -35.43
C ARG A 671 16.16 -10.92 -36.57
N GLY A 672 17.18 -10.08 -36.41
CA GLY A 672 17.76 -9.32 -37.51
C GLY A 672 18.19 -10.23 -38.67
N ILE A 673 18.92 -11.31 -38.39
CA ILE A 673 19.36 -12.28 -39.41
C ILE A 673 18.15 -12.97 -40.03
N GLN A 674 17.25 -13.53 -39.22
CA GLN A 674 16.09 -14.27 -39.74
C GLN A 674 15.21 -13.38 -40.64
N ILE A 675 15.02 -12.11 -40.27
CA ILE A 675 14.27 -11.16 -41.11
C ILE A 675 15.01 -10.90 -42.42
N SER A 676 16.31 -10.60 -42.35
CA SER A 676 17.15 -10.26 -43.50
C SER A 676 17.22 -11.40 -44.53
N GLU A 677 17.37 -12.65 -44.06
CA GLU A 677 17.46 -13.81 -44.94
C GLU A 677 16.10 -14.23 -45.49
N ARG A 678 15.08 -14.32 -44.64
CA ARG A 678 13.79 -14.89 -45.03
C ARG A 678 12.93 -13.94 -45.85
N PHE A 679 12.99 -12.64 -45.58
CA PHE A 679 12.09 -11.66 -46.18
C PHE A 679 12.80 -10.66 -47.10
N LEU A 680 14.10 -10.46 -46.96
CA LEU A 680 14.86 -9.50 -47.77
C LEU A 680 15.88 -10.15 -48.72
N ASP A 681 16.10 -11.47 -48.62
CA ASP A 681 17.12 -12.22 -49.37
C ASP A 681 18.52 -11.58 -49.28
N ARG A 682 18.87 -11.13 -48.07
CA ARG A 682 20.15 -10.47 -47.78
C ARG A 682 20.87 -11.20 -46.65
N LYS A 683 22.05 -11.73 -46.96
CA LYS A 683 22.94 -12.29 -45.93
C LYS A 683 23.72 -11.18 -45.23
N LYS A 684 23.94 -11.34 -43.92
CA LYS A 684 24.68 -10.40 -43.08
C LYS A 684 25.76 -11.17 -42.29
N PRO A 685 26.90 -11.55 -42.92
CA PRO A 685 27.92 -12.37 -42.26
C PRO A 685 28.47 -11.78 -40.95
N ALA A 686 28.57 -10.45 -40.86
CA ALA A 686 28.96 -9.76 -39.64
C ALA A 686 27.95 -9.99 -38.48
N TRP A 687 26.65 -10.04 -38.78
CA TRP A 687 25.62 -10.33 -37.79
C TRP A 687 25.64 -11.80 -37.37
N GLU A 688 25.88 -12.73 -38.30
CA GLU A 688 26.06 -14.15 -37.98
C GLU A 688 27.22 -14.35 -36.99
N GLN A 689 28.36 -13.68 -37.24
CA GLN A 689 29.51 -13.71 -36.35
C GLN A 689 29.20 -13.07 -34.99
N LEU A 690 28.51 -11.93 -34.96
CA LEU A 690 28.09 -11.27 -33.73
C LEU A 690 27.14 -12.16 -32.90
N ARG A 691 26.11 -12.75 -33.54
CA ARG A 691 25.18 -13.68 -32.89
C ARG A 691 25.93 -14.86 -32.27
N GLN A 692 26.86 -15.46 -33.00
CA GLN A 692 27.66 -16.58 -32.51
C GLN A 692 28.54 -16.18 -31.32
N THR A 693 29.18 -15.01 -31.40
CA THR A 693 30.03 -14.48 -30.32
C THR A 693 29.22 -14.28 -29.03
N ILE A 694 28.03 -13.68 -29.13
CA ILE A 694 27.15 -13.48 -27.96
C ILE A 694 26.65 -14.83 -27.42
N ALA A 695 26.29 -15.76 -28.30
CA ALA A 695 25.86 -17.10 -27.89
C ALA A 695 26.94 -17.84 -27.12
N GLU A 696 28.17 -17.87 -27.63
CA GLU A 696 29.32 -18.50 -26.97
C GLU A 696 29.60 -17.87 -25.60
N ASP A 697 29.59 -16.54 -25.52
CA ASP A 697 29.78 -15.80 -24.27
C ASP A 697 28.74 -16.16 -23.20
N ILE A 698 27.46 -16.28 -23.59
CA ILE A 698 26.38 -16.70 -22.68
C ILE A 698 26.57 -18.14 -22.25
N LEU A 699 26.78 -19.06 -23.20
CA LEU A 699 26.85 -20.50 -22.91
C LEU A 699 28.06 -20.87 -22.04
N GLU A 700 29.14 -20.08 -22.12
CA GLU A 700 30.34 -20.23 -21.28
C GLU A 700 30.14 -19.62 -19.89
N LYS A 701 29.56 -18.41 -19.78
CA LYS A 701 29.61 -17.62 -18.54
C LYS A 701 28.33 -17.59 -17.72
N ALA A 702 27.18 -17.95 -18.31
CA ALA A 702 25.89 -17.94 -17.64
C ALA A 702 25.63 -19.17 -16.76
N TRP A 703 26.31 -20.29 -17.05
CA TRP A 703 26.16 -21.54 -16.29
C TRP A 703 26.97 -21.48 -14.99
N HIS A 704 26.33 -21.81 -13.86
CA HIS A 704 27.01 -21.89 -12.57
C HIS A 704 26.95 -23.31 -12.02
N GLU A 705 28.10 -23.97 -11.89
CA GLU A 705 28.20 -25.39 -11.51
C GLU A 705 27.55 -25.67 -10.14
N ASP A 706 27.86 -24.86 -9.11
CA ASP A 706 27.31 -25.13 -7.76
C ASP A 706 25.79 -24.94 -7.68
N SER A 707 25.25 -24.04 -8.50
CA SER A 707 23.80 -23.80 -8.57
C SER A 707 23.12 -24.79 -9.51
N ASN A 708 23.89 -25.51 -10.34
CA ASN A 708 23.44 -26.41 -11.39
C ASN A 708 22.32 -25.78 -12.24
N ALA A 709 22.53 -24.52 -12.64
CA ALA A 709 21.55 -23.71 -13.34
C ALA A 709 22.21 -22.55 -14.11
N TYR A 710 21.49 -22.02 -15.11
CA TYR A 710 21.72 -20.66 -15.58
C TYR A 710 21.20 -19.66 -14.54
N THR A 711 22.09 -18.81 -14.04
CA THR A 711 21.84 -17.91 -12.90
C THR A 711 21.43 -16.50 -13.34
N ALA A 712 21.23 -15.58 -12.38
CA ALA A 712 20.80 -14.22 -12.63
C ALA A 712 21.81 -13.40 -13.46
N ALA A 713 23.10 -13.60 -13.20
CA ALA A 713 24.19 -12.93 -13.92
C ALA A 713 25.46 -13.77 -13.91
N TYR A 714 26.38 -13.47 -14.83
CA TYR A 714 27.65 -14.18 -14.95
C TYR A 714 28.43 -14.23 -13.64
N GLY A 715 29.02 -15.39 -13.35
CA GLY A 715 29.88 -15.62 -12.19
C GLY A 715 29.18 -15.56 -10.82
N ALA A 716 27.85 -15.55 -10.79
CA ALA A 716 27.08 -15.49 -9.57
C ALA A 716 26.16 -16.71 -9.43
N ASN A 717 25.82 -17.06 -8.20
CA ASN A 717 25.07 -18.27 -7.86
C ASN A 717 23.57 -18.03 -7.57
N ASP A 718 23.13 -16.76 -7.57
CA ASP A 718 21.74 -16.37 -7.36
C ASP A 718 20.86 -16.77 -8.53
N LEU A 719 19.69 -17.37 -8.25
CA LEU A 719 18.71 -17.72 -9.28
C LEU A 719 17.83 -16.52 -9.63
N ASP A 720 17.43 -16.47 -10.90
CA ASP A 720 16.43 -15.55 -11.43
C ASP A 720 15.55 -16.30 -12.43
N ALA A 721 14.23 -16.20 -12.29
CA ALA A 721 13.28 -16.83 -13.20
C ALA A 721 13.44 -16.34 -14.65
N ALA A 722 13.90 -15.09 -14.85
CA ALA A 722 14.18 -14.54 -16.16
C ALA A 722 15.28 -15.30 -16.93
N SER A 723 16.09 -16.14 -16.27
CA SER A 723 17.06 -17.00 -16.96
C SER A 723 16.41 -18.08 -17.82
N LEU A 724 15.13 -18.43 -17.59
CA LEU A 724 14.37 -19.36 -18.44
C LEU A 724 14.22 -18.86 -19.88
N MET A 725 14.35 -17.55 -20.10
CA MET A 725 14.30 -16.95 -21.42
C MET A 725 15.39 -17.50 -22.35
N ILE A 726 16.48 -18.06 -21.82
CA ILE A 726 17.52 -18.70 -22.62
C ILE A 726 16.97 -19.84 -23.50
N GLY A 727 16.08 -20.67 -22.94
CA GLY A 727 15.43 -21.74 -23.68
C GLY A 727 14.17 -21.26 -24.40
N LEU A 728 13.37 -20.40 -23.76
CA LEU A 728 12.12 -19.90 -24.36
C LEU A 728 12.35 -19.09 -25.64
N MET A 729 13.49 -18.41 -25.76
CA MET A 729 13.87 -17.67 -26.96
C MET A 729 14.60 -18.51 -28.01
N GLY A 730 14.96 -19.75 -27.67
CA GLY A 730 15.60 -20.72 -28.57
C GLY A 730 17.13 -20.59 -28.68
N LEU A 731 17.81 -19.92 -27.74
CA LEU A 731 19.29 -19.95 -27.70
C LEU A 731 19.80 -21.35 -27.33
N VAL A 732 19.08 -22.03 -26.45
CA VAL A 732 19.32 -23.41 -26.04
C VAL A 732 18.08 -24.25 -26.34
N ASP A 733 18.27 -25.51 -26.75
CA ASP A 733 17.15 -26.42 -27.01
C ASP A 733 16.40 -26.75 -25.70
N CYS A 734 15.07 -26.87 -25.77
CA CYS A 734 14.25 -27.17 -24.60
C CYS A 734 14.57 -28.52 -23.94
N THR A 735 15.28 -29.42 -24.62
CA THR A 735 15.74 -30.73 -24.12
C THR A 735 17.19 -30.72 -23.62
N ASP A 736 17.90 -29.59 -23.71
CA ASP A 736 19.25 -29.44 -23.18
C ASP A 736 19.29 -29.70 -21.68
N SER A 737 20.27 -30.48 -21.23
CA SER A 737 20.37 -30.92 -19.84
C SER A 737 20.59 -29.75 -18.86
N ARG A 738 21.31 -28.70 -19.27
CA ARG A 738 21.51 -27.50 -18.45
C ARG A 738 20.24 -26.67 -18.37
N PHE A 739 19.47 -26.57 -19.45
CA PHE A 739 18.18 -25.89 -19.42
C PHE A 739 17.16 -26.62 -18.52
N MET A 740 17.04 -27.94 -18.65
CA MET A 740 16.19 -28.76 -17.78
C MET A 740 16.60 -28.64 -16.30
N ALA A 741 17.90 -28.68 -16.00
CA ALA A 741 18.40 -28.46 -14.64
C ALA A 741 18.07 -27.06 -14.10
N THR A 742 18.05 -26.04 -14.98
CA THR A 742 17.63 -24.67 -14.62
C THR A 742 16.15 -24.60 -14.28
N ILE A 743 15.29 -25.29 -15.04
CA ILE A 743 13.86 -25.41 -14.72
C ILE A 743 13.67 -26.08 -13.36
N ASP A 744 14.33 -27.21 -13.12
CA ASP A 744 14.25 -27.93 -11.84
C ASP A 744 14.75 -27.06 -10.66
N ALA A 745 15.81 -26.29 -10.90
CA ALA A 745 16.36 -25.35 -9.92
C ALA A 745 15.35 -24.26 -9.53
N ILE A 746 14.70 -23.64 -10.52
CA ILE A 746 13.71 -22.58 -10.34
C ILE A 746 12.43 -23.13 -9.72
N ASP A 747 11.92 -24.28 -10.19
CA ASP A 747 10.75 -24.93 -9.61
C ASP A 747 10.96 -25.27 -8.13
N LYS A 748 12.13 -25.79 -7.78
CA LYS A 748 12.45 -26.16 -6.39
C LYS A 748 12.66 -24.97 -5.46
N ARG A 749 13.20 -23.84 -5.96
CA ARG A 749 13.70 -22.73 -5.11
C ARG A 749 12.91 -21.44 -5.21
N LEU A 750 12.27 -21.16 -6.35
CA LEU A 750 11.55 -19.91 -6.61
C LEU A 750 10.04 -20.11 -6.76
N ARG A 751 9.54 -21.34 -6.98
CA ARG A 751 8.09 -21.56 -7.10
C ARG A 751 7.41 -21.54 -5.74
N MET A 752 6.28 -20.81 -5.68
CA MET A 752 5.35 -20.81 -4.56
C MET A 752 3.93 -21.06 -5.08
N GLY A 753 3.43 -22.27 -4.87
CA GLY A 753 2.12 -22.68 -5.37
C GLY A 753 2.02 -22.57 -6.89
N PRO A 754 1.04 -21.80 -7.43
CA PRO A 754 0.90 -21.57 -8.88
C PRO A 754 1.80 -20.45 -9.42
N THR A 755 2.57 -19.76 -8.58
CA THR A 755 3.37 -18.58 -8.94
C THR A 755 4.87 -18.80 -8.75
N VAL A 756 5.70 -17.92 -9.32
CA VAL A 756 7.16 -17.98 -9.23
C VAL A 756 7.71 -16.61 -8.80
N PHE A 757 8.66 -16.58 -7.87
CA PHE A 757 9.42 -15.36 -7.52
C PHE A 757 10.34 -14.96 -8.67
N ARG A 758 10.62 -13.67 -8.85
CA ARG A 758 11.65 -13.24 -9.81
C ARG A 758 12.99 -13.81 -9.36
N TYR A 759 13.32 -13.56 -8.09
CA TYR A 759 14.52 -14.03 -7.41
C TYR A 759 14.29 -13.98 -5.89
N LEU A 760 15.23 -14.55 -5.12
CA LEU A 760 15.26 -14.42 -3.66
C LEU A 760 16.52 -13.70 -3.15
N ALA A 761 17.39 -13.27 -4.06
CA ALA A 761 18.61 -12.54 -3.73
C ALA A 761 18.32 -11.10 -3.30
N ASP A 762 19.24 -10.54 -2.51
CA ASP A 762 19.19 -9.12 -2.15
C ASP A 762 19.49 -8.25 -3.38
N ASP A 763 18.60 -7.32 -3.69
CA ASP A 763 18.63 -6.40 -4.82
C ASP A 763 18.93 -4.94 -4.44
N GLY A 764 19.27 -4.71 -3.17
CA GLY A 764 19.60 -3.39 -2.63
C GLY A 764 18.39 -2.60 -2.15
N LEU A 765 17.22 -3.24 -2.08
CA LEU A 765 15.99 -2.64 -1.57
C LEU A 765 15.40 -3.50 -0.44
N PRO A 766 14.98 -2.89 0.68
CA PRO A 766 14.34 -3.62 1.77
C PRO A 766 12.94 -4.11 1.37
N GLY A 767 12.49 -5.14 2.09
CA GLY A 767 11.15 -5.73 1.92
C GLY A 767 11.21 -7.14 1.38
N ARG A 768 10.02 -7.70 1.12
CA ARG A 768 9.84 -9.02 0.50
C ARG A 768 9.18 -8.82 -0.85
N GLU A 769 9.57 -9.64 -1.81
CA GLU A 769 8.91 -9.76 -3.09
C GLU A 769 7.69 -10.68 -2.99
N GLY A 770 6.78 -10.62 -3.97
CA GLY A 770 5.69 -11.58 -4.16
C GLY A 770 5.90 -12.43 -5.42
N GLY A 771 5.46 -13.68 -5.40
CA GLY A 771 5.45 -14.51 -6.61
C GLY A 771 4.35 -14.09 -7.59
N PHE A 772 4.60 -14.18 -8.91
CA PHE A 772 3.61 -13.89 -9.95
C PHE A 772 3.79 -14.78 -11.20
N PHE A 773 2.89 -14.63 -12.19
CA PHE A 773 2.76 -15.53 -13.35
C PHE A 773 3.62 -15.20 -14.58
N ILE A 774 4.24 -14.02 -14.63
CA ILE A 774 5.05 -13.57 -15.79
C ILE A 774 6.48 -14.14 -15.74
N CYS A 775 6.91 -14.63 -14.58
CA CYS A 775 8.20 -15.29 -14.35
C CYS A 775 8.31 -16.65 -15.01
#